data_AF-A0A8C3WL76-F1
#
_entry.id   AF-A0A8C3WL76-F1
#
_cell.length_a   1.000
_cell.length_b   1.000
_cell.length_c   1.000
_cell.angle_alpha   90.00
_cell.angle_beta   90.00
_cell.angle_gamma   90.00
#
_symmetry.space_group_name_H-M   'P 1'
#
loop_
_entity.id
_entity.type
_entity.pdbx_description
1 polymer ?
#
loop_
_entity_poly.entity_id
_entity_poly.type
_entity_poly.pdbx_seq_one_letter_code
_entity_poly.pdbx_strand_id
1 'polypeptide(L)'
;MAACRHCCSCLRLQPLGSGPLRLQGRDRTLTQLQVRALWSGARSRTVAVDLGSRKLEISSGKLARFADGSAVVQSGDTAVMVTAVSKTKPSPSQFMPLVVDYRQKAAAAGRIPTNYLRREIGSSDKEILTSRVIDRSIRPLFPAGYFYDTQILCNLLAVDGVNEPDVLAINGASVALSLSDIPWNGPIGAVRIGMIDGECVVNPTRKEMSSSSLNLVVTGAPKSQIVMLEASAENILQQDFCHAIKVGVKYTQQIIQGIQQLVKETGVTKRTPQKLFIPSPEIVKHAHKLAMEKLYTVFTDHEHDKISRDEAVNKIRLDTEEQLKEKYPEVDSYEIIESFNVAAKEVFRSIILNEYRRCDGRDLTSLRNIKCEVDMFKILHGSSLFQRGQTQVLCTVTFDSLESSIKSDRIITAINGIKDKNFMLHYEFPPYATNEIGKVTGVNRRELGHGALAEKALYPVIPKDFPFTIRVTSEVLESNGSSSMASACGGSLALMDAGVPISSAVAGVAIGLVTKNNPDKGEIEDYRLLTDILGIEDYHGDMDFKMAGTTKGITALQADIKLPGIPIKIVVEAIQQASMAKKEILQIMNKTISKPRASRKENGPVVETVQVPLSKRAKFVGPGGYHLKKLQAETGVTISQVDEETFSIFAPTPSAMHEAREFITEICKDDQEQQLEFGAVYTATITEIRDTGVMVKLYPNMTAVLLHNTQLDQRKIKHPTALGLEVGQEIQVKYFGRDPADGRMRLSRKVLQSPATTVVKTLNDRSSIVMGDSISQSSSNSSQ
;
A
#
# COMPACT_ATOMS: atom_id res chain seq x y z
N MET A 1 -26.52 -32.36 31.81
CA MET A 1 -26.56 -32.36 33.30
C MET A 1 -26.53 -30.90 33.73
N ALA A 2 -27.70 -30.28 33.93
CA ALA A 2 -28.22 -29.79 35.23
C ALA A 2 -27.39 -28.59 35.76
N ALA A 3 -27.90 -27.37 35.99
CA ALA A 3 -29.26 -26.88 36.11
C ALA A 3 -29.30 -25.35 35.91
N CYS A 4 -30.32 -24.83 35.20
CA CYS A 4 -31.14 -23.69 35.67
C CYS A 4 -32.35 -23.56 34.73
N ARG A 5 -33.39 -24.36 35.02
CA ARG A 5 -34.75 -24.13 34.54
C ARG A 5 -35.39 -23.21 35.57
N HIS A 6 -35.90 -22.05 35.18
CA HIS A 6 -37.12 -21.46 35.74
C HIS A 6 -37.62 -20.33 34.82
N CYS A 7 -38.93 -20.37 34.54
CA CYS A 7 -39.77 -19.35 33.93
C CYS A 7 -39.59 -19.04 32.44
N CYS A 8 -40.11 -19.95 31.60
CA CYS A 8 -40.63 -19.62 30.29
C CYS A 8 -42.07 -20.15 30.22
N SER A 9 -43.05 -19.37 30.67
CA SER A 9 -44.46 -19.50 30.27
C SER A 9 -45.32 -18.44 30.95
N CYS A 10 -46.16 -17.80 30.14
CA CYS A 10 -47.29 -16.90 30.44
C CYS A 10 -47.06 -15.46 29.98
N LEU A 11 -47.49 -15.15 28.75
CA LEU A 11 -48.69 -14.33 28.55
C LEU A 11 -48.98 -14.20 27.05
N ARG A 12 -50.05 -14.88 26.62
CA ARG A 12 -50.76 -14.59 25.37
C ARG A 12 -51.30 -13.16 25.48
N LEU A 13 -50.97 -12.30 24.53
CA LEU A 13 -51.63 -11.00 24.37
C LEU A 13 -52.95 -11.22 23.63
N GLN A 14 -54.07 -11.06 24.34
CA GLN A 14 -55.36 -10.70 23.75
C GLN A 14 -55.60 -9.20 23.95
N PRO A 15 -56.30 -8.53 23.03
CA PRO A 15 -56.43 -7.08 23.02
C PRO A 15 -57.58 -6.65 23.94
N LEU A 16 -57.28 -5.82 24.94
CA LEU A 16 -58.29 -5.16 25.75
C LEU A 16 -57.89 -3.71 26.06
N GLY A 17 -58.79 -2.81 25.67
CA GLY A 17 -59.17 -1.70 26.53
C GLY A 17 -58.37 -0.41 26.39
N SER A 18 -58.98 0.55 25.71
CA SER A 18 -58.69 1.99 25.79
C SER A 18 -58.76 2.49 27.24
N GLY A 19 -57.60 2.74 27.87
CA GLY A 19 -57.50 3.45 29.15
C GLY A 19 -56.04 3.85 29.46
N PRO A 20 -55.76 5.02 30.07
CA PRO A 20 -54.40 5.49 30.29
C PRO A 20 -53.77 4.82 31.53
N LEU A 21 -52.55 4.30 31.37
CA LEU A 21 -51.71 3.82 32.47
C LEU A 21 -51.15 5.00 33.28
N ARG A 22 -51.37 5.00 34.61
CA ARG A 22 -50.73 5.92 35.57
C ARG A 22 -49.50 5.26 36.20
N LEU A 23 -48.39 5.99 36.26
CA LEU A 23 -47.24 5.70 37.13
C LEU A 23 -47.34 6.57 38.39
N GLN A 24 -47.07 6.00 39.56
CA GLN A 24 -46.95 6.76 40.82
C GLN A 24 -45.55 7.35 40.95
N GLY A 25 -45.48 8.66 41.17
CA GLY A 25 -44.30 9.34 41.73
C GLY A 25 -43.60 10.34 40.80
N ARG A 26 -44.09 11.58 40.81
CA ARG A 26 -43.53 12.84 40.25
C ARG A 26 -43.69 13.13 38.75
N ASP A 27 -44.59 14.11 38.55
CA ASP A 27 -44.97 14.91 37.38
C ASP A 27 -43.94 15.13 36.26
N ARG A 28 -44.19 14.48 35.12
CA ARG A 28 -44.38 15.11 33.80
C ARG A 28 -44.90 14.06 32.82
N THR A 29 -46.18 14.11 32.50
CA THR A 29 -46.80 13.25 31.49
C THR A 29 -46.44 13.76 30.10
N LEU A 30 -45.60 13.01 29.37
CA LEU A 30 -45.48 13.20 27.92
C LEU A 30 -46.78 12.72 27.28
N THR A 31 -47.57 13.63 26.73
CA THR A 31 -48.81 13.29 25.99
C THR A 31 -48.49 12.44 24.76
N GLN A 32 -49.45 11.66 24.25
CA GLN A 32 -49.32 10.95 22.96
C GLN A 32 -48.94 11.90 21.81
N LEU A 33 -49.25 13.20 21.93
CA LEU A 33 -48.80 14.28 21.08
C LEU A 33 -47.31 14.61 21.21
N GLN A 34 -46.71 14.49 22.41
CA GLN A 34 -45.27 14.66 22.63
C GLN A 34 -44.45 13.43 22.22
N VAL A 35 -45.00 12.22 22.32
CA VAL A 35 -44.40 11.02 21.72
C VAL A 35 -44.52 11.04 20.20
N ARG A 36 -45.65 11.54 19.64
CA ARG A 36 -45.74 11.87 18.21
C ARG A 36 -44.76 12.97 17.81
N ALA A 37 -44.55 14.02 18.60
CA ALA A 37 -43.59 15.08 18.28
C ALA A 37 -42.13 14.59 18.22
N LEU A 38 -41.75 13.60 19.03
CA LEU A 38 -40.46 12.91 18.95
C LEU A 38 -40.30 12.07 17.67
N TRP A 39 -41.40 11.69 17.02
CA TRP A 39 -41.41 10.86 15.81
C TRP A 39 -41.87 11.62 14.54
N SER A 40 -42.45 12.81 14.67
CA SER A 40 -43.12 13.54 13.57
C SER A 40 -42.43 14.85 13.15
N GLY A 41 -41.14 15.03 13.44
CA GLY A 41 -40.45 16.31 13.18
C GLY A 41 -39.11 16.26 12.46
N ALA A 42 -38.51 15.09 12.20
CA ALA A 42 -37.20 15.03 11.54
C ALA A 42 -37.33 15.15 10.02
N ARG A 43 -37.62 16.36 9.51
CA ARG A 43 -37.47 16.64 8.08
C ARG A 43 -35.99 16.45 7.71
N SER A 44 -35.72 15.44 6.90
CA SER A 44 -34.44 15.32 6.18
C SER A 44 -34.14 16.66 5.51
N ARG A 45 -33.01 17.27 5.84
CA ARG A 45 -32.53 18.47 5.17
C ARG A 45 -31.39 18.09 4.24
N THR A 46 -31.42 18.68 3.06
CA THR A 46 -30.45 18.43 2.00
C THR A 46 -30.03 19.78 1.44
N VAL A 47 -28.74 19.96 1.25
CA VAL A 47 -28.14 21.08 0.52
C VAL A 47 -27.37 20.49 -0.65
N ALA A 48 -27.62 21.00 -1.85
CA ALA A 48 -26.85 20.66 -3.04
C ALA A 48 -25.85 21.79 -3.32
N VAL A 49 -24.59 21.43 -3.50
CA VAL A 49 -23.53 22.35 -3.92
C VAL A 49 -23.14 22.02 -5.34
N ASP A 50 -23.23 23.02 -6.22
CA ASP A 50 -22.79 22.91 -7.60
C ASP A 50 -21.30 23.24 -7.68
N LEU A 51 -20.50 22.30 -8.21
CA LEU A 51 -19.06 22.44 -8.42
C LEU A 51 -18.72 22.45 -9.93
N GLY A 52 -19.66 22.92 -10.77
CA GLY A 52 -19.53 22.98 -12.22
C GLY A 52 -20.03 21.69 -12.87
N SER A 53 -19.12 20.81 -13.27
CA SER A 53 -19.49 19.52 -13.90
C SER A 53 -19.85 18.43 -12.88
N ARG A 54 -19.88 18.76 -11.59
CA ARG A 54 -20.12 17.85 -10.47
C ARG A 54 -21.10 18.48 -9.51
N LYS A 55 -21.97 17.66 -8.92
CA LYS A 55 -22.91 18.08 -7.88
C LYS A 55 -22.63 17.29 -6.61
N LEU A 56 -22.57 18.00 -5.48
CA LEU A 56 -22.36 17.40 -4.17
C LEU A 56 -23.66 17.57 -3.36
N GLU A 57 -24.31 16.45 -3.04
CA GLU A 57 -25.52 16.44 -2.23
C GLU A 57 -25.16 16.09 -0.79
N ILE A 58 -25.49 17.00 0.13
CA ILE A 58 -25.19 16.87 1.55
C ILE A 58 -26.51 16.77 2.30
N SER A 59 -26.70 15.72 3.09
CA SER A 59 -27.93 15.52 3.86
C SER A 59 -27.69 15.06 5.29
N SER A 60 -28.64 15.37 6.18
CA SER A 60 -28.63 14.92 7.58
C SER A 60 -30.05 14.71 8.12
N GLY A 61 -30.16 14.11 9.32
CA GLY A 61 -31.41 13.91 10.06
C GLY A 61 -32.12 12.56 9.82
N LYS A 62 -31.66 11.74 8.87
CA LYS A 62 -32.23 10.41 8.59
C LYS A 62 -31.48 9.25 9.26
N LEU A 63 -30.16 9.16 9.05
CA LEU A 63 -29.33 8.02 9.45
C LEU A 63 -28.48 8.33 10.69
N ALA A 64 -28.23 7.30 11.51
CA ALA A 64 -27.36 7.36 12.70
C ALA A 64 -27.66 8.53 13.67
N ARG A 65 -28.96 8.80 13.91
CA ARG A 65 -29.47 9.94 14.70
C ARG A 65 -29.07 9.96 16.19
N PHE A 66 -28.43 8.91 16.69
CA PHE A 66 -27.90 8.87 18.06
C PHE A 66 -26.47 9.40 18.16
N ALA A 67 -25.75 9.52 17.04
CA ALA A 67 -24.44 10.15 17.05
C ALA A 67 -24.57 11.65 17.34
N ASP A 68 -23.55 12.25 17.95
CA ASP A 68 -23.54 13.70 18.20
C ASP A 68 -23.70 14.48 16.90
N GLY A 69 -23.06 13.99 15.83
CA GLY A 69 -23.30 14.46 14.46
C GLY A 69 -23.29 13.32 13.45
N SER A 70 -24.12 13.43 12.42
CA SER A 70 -24.22 12.47 11.33
C SER A 70 -24.53 13.18 10.02
N ALA A 71 -23.87 12.78 8.95
CA ALA A 71 -24.06 13.34 7.61
C ALA A 71 -23.94 12.24 6.55
N VAL A 72 -24.66 12.41 5.45
CA VAL A 72 -24.47 11.65 4.21
C VAL A 72 -24.08 12.62 3.12
N VAL A 73 -22.95 12.35 2.46
CA VAL A 73 -22.48 13.12 1.30
C VAL A 73 -22.51 12.20 0.09
N GLN A 74 -23.12 12.68 -0.99
CA GLN A 74 -23.33 11.94 -2.22
C GLN A 74 -22.85 12.74 -3.43
N SER A 75 -22.22 12.06 -4.38
CA SER A 75 -21.84 12.58 -5.70
C SER A 75 -22.04 11.46 -6.71
N GLY A 76 -22.91 11.68 -7.70
CA GLY A 76 -23.40 10.59 -8.54
C GLY A 76 -24.09 9.52 -7.68
N ASP A 77 -23.70 8.27 -7.86
CA ASP A 77 -24.24 7.13 -7.10
C ASP A 77 -23.29 6.67 -5.97
N THR A 78 -22.19 7.40 -5.74
CA THR A 78 -21.32 7.17 -4.59
C THR A 78 -21.82 7.97 -3.38
N ALA A 79 -22.13 7.28 -2.29
CA ALA A 79 -22.65 7.86 -1.06
C ALA A 79 -21.87 7.39 0.18
N VAL A 80 -21.41 8.36 0.99
CA VAL A 80 -20.64 8.11 2.21
C VAL A 80 -21.38 8.69 3.41
N MET A 81 -21.65 7.85 4.40
CA MET A 81 -22.15 8.28 5.71
C MET A 81 -20.97 8.51 6.65
N VAL A 82 -20.94 9.65 7.31
CA VAL A 82 -19.93 9.99 8.31
C VAL A 82 -20.61 10.36 9.62
N THR A 83 -20.11 9.80 10.72
CA THR A 83 -20.60 10.09 12.07
C THR A 83 -19.47 10.60 12.95
N ALA A 84 -19.78 11.59 13.79
CA ALA A 84 -18.89 12.12 14.81
C ALA A 84 -19.50 11.84 16.20
N VAL A 85 -18.69 11.29 17.10
CA VAL A 85 -19.06 11.06 18.51
C VAL A 85 -17.91 11.51 19.37
N SER A 86 -18.19 12.35 20.37
CA SER A 86 -17.22 12.80 21.38
C SER A 86 -17.76 12.57 22.78
N LYS A 87 -16.92 12.03 23.66
CA LYS A 87 -17.26 11.88 25.07
C LYS A 87 -17.44 13.25 25.73
N THR A 88 -18.28 13.29 26.77
CA THR A 88 -18.52 14.49 27.58
C THR A 88 -17.61 14.57 28.80
N LYS A 89 -16.99 13.45 29.18
CA LYS A 89 -15.99 13.38 30.25
C LYS A 89 -14.58 13.52 29.68
N PRO A 90 -13.67 14.25 30.35
CA PRO A 90 -12.29 14.32 29.94
C PRO A 90 -11.63 12.95 29.82
N SER A 91 -10.73 12.82 28.86
CA SER A 91 -9.86 11.67 28.72
C SER A 91 -8.84 11.65 29.87
N PRO A 92 -8.44 10.47 30.38
CA PRO A 92 -7.27 10.37 31.25
C PRO A 92 -5.96 10.70 30.50
N SER A 93 -5.98 10.68 29.17
CA SER A 93 -4.84 11.07 28.34
C SER A 93 -4.65 12.59 28.32
N GLN A 94 -3.38 13.01 28.42
CA GLN A 94 -2.94 14.41 28.38
C GLN A 94 -2.83 14.98 26.96
N PHE A 95 -3.64 14.47 26.04
CA PHE A 95 -3.70 14.90 24.64
C PHE A 95 -5.10 14.67 24.09
N MET A 96 -5.44 15.29 22.96
CA MET A 96 -6.72 15.07 22.29
C MET A 96 -6.73 13.70 21.58
N PRO A 97 -7.48 12.71 22.07
CA PRO A 97 -7.60 11.39 21.47
C PRO A 97 -8.65 11.45 20.35
N LEU A 98 -8.23 12.00 19.22
CA LEU A 98 -9.00 11.98 17.98
C LEU A 98 -8.58 10.78 17.13
N VAL A 99 -9.55 9.93 16.80
CA VAL A 99 -9.38 8.78 15.89
C VAL A 99 -10.35 8.90 14.73
N VAL A 100 -9.82 8.79 13.52
CA VAL A 100 -10.62 8.65 12.30
C VAL A 100 -10.47 7.22 11.78
N ASP A 101 -11.60 6.57 11.51
CA ASP A 101 -11.64 5.28 10.83
C ASP A 101 -12.52 5.39 9.58
N TYR A 102 -11.86 5.36 8.43
CA TYR A 102 -12.50 5.20 7.13
C TYR A 102 -12.53 3.72 6.77
N ARG A 103 -13.72 3.17 6.50
CA ARG A 103 -13.92 1.75 6.20
C ARG A 103 -14.63 1.54 4.87
N GLN A 104 -14.00 0.74 4.02
CA GLN A 104 -14.61 0.27 2.78
C GLN A 104 -15.38 -1.02 3.04
N LYS A 105 -16.56 -1.14 2.42
CA LYS A 105 -17.36 -2.36 2.48
C LYS A 105 -17.49 -2.93 1.08
N ALA A 106 -17.23 -4.22 0.92
CA ALA A 106 -17.40 -4.87 -0.39
C ALA A 106 -18.87 -4.80 -0.84
N ALA A 107 -19.80 -4.88 0.12
CA ALA A 107 -21.23 -4.72 -0.12
C ALA A 107 -21.60 -3.36 -0.73
N ALA A 108 -20.84 -2.29 -0.44
CA ALA A 108 -21.07 -0.97 -1.03
C ALA A 108 -20.83 -0.95 -2.55
N ALA A 109 -20.07 -1.91 -3.07
CA ALA A 109 -19.87 -2.16 -4.50
C ALA A 109 -20.66 -3.39 -5.01
N GLY A 110 -21.61 -3.91 -4.23
CA GLY A 110 -22.41 -5.08 -4.60
C GLY A 110 -21.64 -6.40 -4.64
N ARG A 111 -20.50 -6.51 -3.96
CA ARG A 111 -19.61 -7.68 -4.00
C ARG A 111 -19.48 -8.35 -2.62
N ILE A 112 -19.19 -9.65 -2.63
CA ILE A 112 -18.86 -10.43 -1.42
C ILE A 112 -17.34 -10.51 -1.31
N PRO A 113 -16.74 -10.24 -0.12
CA PRO A 113 -15.31 -10.48 0.09
C PRO A 113 -14.95 -11.95 -0.20
N THR A 114 -13.92 -12.18 -0.99
CA THR A 114 -13.55 -13.53 -1.46
C THR A 114 -12.45 -14.18 -0.62
N ASN A 115 -12.23 -13.69 0.60
CA ASN A 115 -11.37 -14.33 1.60
C ASN A 115 -12.12 -15.47 2.29
N TYR A 116 -11.39 -16.33 3.02
CA TYR A 116 -11.97 -17.49 3.71
C TYR A 116 -13.15 -17.12 4.64
N LEU A 117 -13.06 -15.96 5.30
CA LEU A 117 -14.08 -15.50 6.24
C LEU A 117 -15.31 -14.86 5.57
N ARG A 118 -15.25 -14.56 4.26
CA ARG A 118 -16.26 -13.80 3.51
C ARG A 118 -16.69 -12.50 4.20
N ARG A 119 -15.74 -11.83 4.86
CA ARG A 119 -15.91 -10.60 5.64
C ARG A 119 -14.71 -9.69 5.43
N GLU A 120 -14.87 -8.40 5.65
CA GLU A 120 -13.76 -7.44 5.65
C GLU A 120 -12.74 -7.82 6.76
N ILE A 121 -11.46 -7.97 6.38
CA ILE A 121 -10.36 -8.31 7.30
C ILE A 121 -9.39 -7.13 7.36
N GLY A 122 -9.03 -6.71 8.57
CA GLY A 122 -7.97 -5.73 8.80
C GLY A 122 -8.29 -4.34 8.26
N SER A 123 -7.24 -3.55 8.04
CA SER A 123 -7.33 -2.24 7.39
C SER A 123 -6.39 -2.24 6.20
N SER A 124 -6.92 -1.92 5.02
CA SER A 124 -6.12 -1.75 3.80
C SER A 124 -5.29 -0.47 3.82
N ASP A 125 -4.26 -0.41 2.96
CA ASP A 125 -3.44 0.80 2.78
C ASP A 125 -4.32 2.01 2.43
N LYS A 126 -5.29 1.86 1.52
CA LYS A 126 -6.21 2.93 1.14
C LYS A 126 -7.05 3.41 2.32
N GLU A 127 -7.56 2.51 3.16
CA GLU A 127 -8.34 2.88 4.35
C GLU A 127 -7.51 3.68 5.35
N ILE A 128 -6.28 3.23 5.63
CA ILE A 128 -5.37 3.92 6.54
C ILE A 128 -4.97 5.29 6.00
N LEU A 129 -4.58 5.37 4.73
CA LEU A 129 -4.18 6.62 4.09
C LEU A 129 -5.34 7.62 4.05
N THR A 130 -6.54 7.17 3.70
CA THR A 130 -7.74 8.03 3.67
C THR A 130 -8.10 8.53 5.07
N SER A 131 -8.05 7.64 6.08
CA SER A 131 -8.26 8.02 7.48
C SER A 131 -7.30 9.12 7.93
N ARG A 132 -6.02 9.01 7.54
CA ARG A 132 -4.98 10.01 7.86
C ARG A 132 -5.21 11.36 7.15
N VAL A 133 -5.68 11.35 5.91
CA VAL A 133 -5.98 12.59 5.17
C VAL A 133 -7.17 13.32 5.80
N ILE A 134 -8.21 12.59 6.23
CA ILE A 134 -9.35 13.15 6.94
C ILE A 134 -8.90 13.71 8.30
N ASP A 135 -8.09 12.96 9.06
CA ASP A 135 -7.55 13.40 10.36
C ASP A 135 -6.79 14.73 10.25
N ARG A 136 -5.82 14.82 9.32
CA ARG A 136 -5.08 16.07 9.06
C ARG A 136 -5.99 17.24 8.66
N SER A 137 -7.09 16.95 7.98
CA SER A 137 -8.05 17.97 7.54
C SER A 137 -8.85 18.58 8.69
N ILE A 138 -9.11 17.84 9.76
CA ILE A 138 -10.03 18.25 10.84
C ILE A 138 -9.33 18.57 12.17
N ARG A 139 -8.18 17.93 12.44
CA ARG A 139 -7.45 18.04 13.71
C ARG A 139 -7.08 19.48 14.12
N PRO A 140 -6.55 20.33 13.23
CA PRO A 140 -6.10 21.69 13.58
C PRO A 140 -7.23 22.64 14.01
N LEU A 141 -8.48 22.24 13.79
CA LEU A 141 -9.67 23.06 14.03
C LEU A 141 -10.36 22.72 15.35
N PHE A 142 -9.90 21.71 16.08
CA PHE A 142 -10.34 21.53 17.47
C PHE A 142 -9.71 22.60 18.37
N PRO A 143 -10.44 23.09 19.39
CA PRO A 143 -9.87 24.05 20.32
C PRO A 143 -8.72 23.43 21.11
N ALA A 144 -7.71 24.26 21.44
CA ALA A 144 -6.61 23.85 22.31
C ALA A 144 -7.12 23.32 23.65
N GLY A 145 -6.48 22.29 24.19
CA GLY A 145 -6.89 21.66 25.45
C GLY A 145 -8.20 20.88 25.40
N TYR A 146 -8.76 20.56 24.22
CA TYR A 146 -9.97 19.73 24.10
C TYR A 146 -9.65 18.23 24.23
N PHE A 147 -9.41 17.75 25.45
CA PHE A 147 -9.01 16.36 25.71
C PHE A 147 -10.22 15.45 25.96
N TYR A 148 -10.96 15.19 24.90
CA TYR A 148 -12.14 14.34 24.92
C TYR A 148 -12.03 13.28 23.83
N ASP A 149 -12.18 12.01 24.21
CA ASP A 149 -12.18 10.88 23.27
C ASP A 149 -13.20 11.15 22.15
N THR A 150 -12.69 11.37 20.94
CA THR A 150 -13.47 11.76 19.76
C THR A 150 -13.22 10.77 18.64
N GLN A 151 -14.28 10.17 18.12
CA GLN A 151 -14.21 9.23 17.01
C GLN A 151 -15.02 9.71 15.82
N ILE A 152 -14.39 9.67 14.64
CA ILE A 152 -15.03 9.89 13.35
C ILE A 152 -15.04 8.58 12.58
N LEU A 153 -16.23 8.09 12.23
CA LEU A 153 -16.39 6.87 11.44
C LEU A 153 -16.94 7.22 10.06
N CYS A 154 -16.26 6.77 9.01
CA CYS A 154 -16.71 6.92 7.63
C CYS A 154 -17.13 5.55 7.08
N ASN A 155 -18.38 5.45 6.68
CA ASN A 155 -19.02 4.24 6.19
C ASN A 155 -19.51 4.45 4.76
N LEU A 156 -18.93 3.72 3.81
CA LEU A 156 -19.37 3.74 2.42
C LEU A 156 -20.70 3.01 2.31
N LEU A 157 -21.77 3.74 1.97
CA LEU A 157 -23.10 3.16 1.77
C LEU A 157 -23.21 2.54 0.37
N ALA A 158 -22.74 3.27 -0.64
CA ALA A 158 -22.73 2.86 -2.03
C ALA A 158 -21.52 3.46 -2.76
N VAL A 159 -20.97 2.74 -3.72
CA VAL A 159 -19.86 3.19 -4.58
C VAL A 159 -20.16 2.80 -6.02
N ASP A 160 -20.09 3.77 -6.93
CA ASP A 160 -20.40 3.60 -8.35
C ASP A 160 -19.20 3.19 -9.21
N GLY A 161 -18.00 3.19 -8.64
CA GLY A 161 -16.74 2.88 -9.33
C GLY A 161 -16.22 3.99 -10.24
N VAL A 162 -16.89 5.14 -10.27
CA VAL A 162 -16.56 6.32 -11.10
C VAL A 162 -16.11 7.48 -10.21
N ASN A 163 -16.88 7.80 -9.17
CA ASN A 163 -16.61 8.88 -8.22
C ASN A 163 -15.82 8.37 -7.03
N GLU A 164 -14.73 9.05 -6.67
CA GLU A 164 -13.89 8.63 -5.55
C GLU A 164 -14.51 9.03 -4.19
N PRO A 165 -14.67 8.07 -3.25
CA PRO A 165 -15.35 8.31 -1.96
C PRO A 165 -14.52 9.08 -0.92
N ASP A 166 -13.21 9.23 -1.11
CA ASP A 166 -12.33 9.82 -0.10
C ASP A 166 -12.59 11.32 0.12
N VAL A 167 -12.76 12.10 -0.94
CA VAL A 167 -13.14 13.52 -0.87
C VAL A 167 -14.52 13.70 -0.24
N LEU A 168 -15.47 12.81 -0.56
CA LEU A 168 -16.81 12.82 0.04
C LEU A 168 -16.73 12.57 1.55
N ALA A 169 -15.86 11.66 1.99
CA ALA A 169 -15.65 11.36 3.40
C ALA A 169 -15.06 12.56 4.18
N ILE A 170 -14.11 13.31 3.61
CA ILE A 170 -13.57 14.53 4.24
C ILE A 170 -14.69 15.57 4.44
N ASN A 171 -15.48 15.81 3.40
CA ASN A 171 -16.62 16.74 3.49
C ASN A 171 -17.70 16.22 4.46
N GLY A 172 -17.95 14.91 4.51
CA GLY A 172 -18.88 14.30 5.45
C GLY A 172 -18.43 14.44 6.91
N ALA A 173 -17.13 14.32 7.19
CA ALA A 173 -16.58 14.59 8.52
C ALA A 173 -16.77 16.06 8.92
N SER A 174 -16.53 16.98 7.99
CA SER A 174 -16.78 18.42 8.18
C SER A 174 -18.23 18.71 8.54
N VAL A 175 -19.18 18.12 7.80
CA VAL A 175 -20.61 18.30 8.04
C VAL A 175 -21.02 17.69 9.38
N ALA A 176 -20.59 16.45 9.67
CA ALA A 176 -20.93 15.77 10.92
C ALA A 176 -20.44 16.56 12.14
N LEU A 177 -19.18 17.04 12.13
CA LEU A 177 -18.65 17.88 13.20
C LEU A 177 -19.36 19.23 13.30
N SER A 178 -19.67 19.85 12.16
CA SER A 178 -20.35 21.15 12.14
C SER A 178 -21.76 21.07 12.71
N LEU A 179 -22.51 20.02 12.38
CA LEU A 179 -23.88 19.79 12.85
C LEU A 179 -23.96 19.24 14.27
N SER A 180 -22.88 18.65 14.78
CA SER A 180 -22.80 18.19 16.16
C SER A 180 -22.73 19.35 17.16
N ASP A 181 -22.92 19.04 18.43
CA ASP A 181 -22.62 19.94 19.54
C ASP A 181 -21.11 19.99 19.88
N ILE A 182 -20.26 19.22 19.22
CA ILE A 182 -18.81 19.17 19.48
C ILE A 182 -18.16 20.52 19.13
N PRO A 183 -17.33 21.11 20.02
CA PRO A 183 -16.58 22.34 19.72
C PRO A 183 -15.55 22.09 18.62
N TRP A 184 -15.74 22.75 17.48
CA TRP A 184 -14.89 22.60 16.32
C TRP A 184 -14.99 23.84 15.42
N ASN A 185 -13.84 24.45 15.09
CA ASN A 185 -13.72 25.76 14.46
C ASN A 185 -13.74 25.70 12.91
N GLY A 186 -14.58 24.83 12.34
CA GLY A 186 -14.78 24.74 10.88
C GLY A 186 -15.89 25.65 10.35
N PRO A 187 -16.57 25.29 9.23
CA PRO A 187 -16.40 24.06 8.46
C PRO A 187 -15.20 24.11 7.50
N ILE A 188 -14.74 22.93 7.10
CA ILE A 188 -13.82 22.76 5.96
C ILE A 188 -14.59 22.34 4.71
N GLY A 189 -14.00 22.61 3.55
CA GLY A 189 -14.37 22.00 2.28
C GLY A 189 -13.16 21.31 1.67
N ALA A 190 -13.37 20.19 0.99
CA ALA A 190 -12.32 19.45 0.32
C ALA A 190 -12.69 19.08 -1.11
N VAL A 191 -11.71 19.17 -2.01
CA VAL A 191 -11.82 18.76 -3.41
C VAL A 191 -10.55 18.04 -3.87
N ARG A 192 -10.67 17.22 -4.91
CA ARG A 192 -9.53 16.73 -5.69
C ARG A 192 -9.41 17.55 -6.97
N ILE A 193 -8.20 17.95 -7.32
CA ILE A 193 -7.86 18.59 -8.59
C ILE A 193 -6.98 17.63 -9.39
N GLY A 194 -7.43 17.33 -10.61
CA GLY A 194 -6.65 16.67 -11.65
C GLY A 194 -6.19 17.66 -12.70
N MET A 195 -5.24 17.25 -13.53
CA MET A 195 -4.74 18.01 -14.66
C MET A 195 -4.79 17.12 -15.90
N ILE A 196 -5.68 17.45 -16.84
CA ILE A 196 -5.95 16.64 -18.05
C ILE A 196 -5.88 17.59 -19.24
N ASP A 197 -5.05 17.25 -20.23
CA ASP A 197 -4.81 18.09 -21.41
C ASP A 197 -4.44 19.56 -21.08
N GLY A 198 -3.77 19.78 -19.95
CA GLY A 198 -3.35 21.11 -19.48
C GLY A 198 -4.41 21.88 -18.67
N GLU A 199 -5.61 21.31 -18.49
CA GLU A 199 -6.72 21.94 -17.77
C GLU A 199 -6.94 21.35 -16.38
N CYS A 200 -7.25 22.22 -15.41
CA CYS A 200 -7.58 21.82 -14.05
C CYS A 200 -9.02 21.29 -13.96
N VAL A 201 -9.16 20.00 -13.67
CA VAL A 201 -10.46 19.34 -13.50
C VAL A 201 -10.75 19.12 -12.01
N VAL A 202 -11.90 19.61 -11.53
CA VAL A 202 -12.35 19.40 -10.14
C VAL A 202 -13.08 18.07 -10.00
N ASN A 203 -12.78 17.35 -8.93
CA ASN A 203 -13.26 16.00 -8.61
C ASN A 203 -13.28 15.08 -9.85
N PRO A 204 -12.09 14.86 -10.46
CA PRO A 204 -11.97 13.95 -11.59
C PRO A 204 -12.41 12.54 -11.19
N THR A 205 -13.10 11.89 -12.11
CA THR A 205 -13.50 10.49 -12.02
C THR A 205 -12.27 9.58 -12.00
N ARG A 206 -12.46 8.33 -11.59
CA ARG A 206 -11.40 7.32 -11.61
C ARG A 206 -10.76 7.12 -12.99
N LYS A 207 -11.56 7.23 -14.07
CA LYS A 207 -11.06 7.13 -15.44
C LYS A 207 -10.23 8.37 -15.82
N GLU A 208 -10.75 9.56 -15.55
CA GLU A 208 -10.05 10.84 -15.74
C GLU A 208 -8.72 10.88 -14.96
N MET A 209 -8.72 10.39 -13.72
CA MET A 209 -7.52 10.29 -12.90
C MET A 209 -6.44 9.37 -13.47
N SER A 210 -6.81 8.37 -14.27
CA SER A 210 -5.83 7.48 -14.91
C SER A 210 -5.07 8.15 -16.05
N SER A 211 -5.59 9.26 -16.58
CA SER A 211 -4.94 10.10 -17.60
C SER A 211 -4.41 11.42 -17.04
N SER A 212 -4.61 11.68 -15.75
CA SER A 212 -4.26 12.94 -15.11
C SER A 212 -2.77 12.99 -14.74
N SER A 213 -2.11 14.11 -15.02
CA SER A 213 -0.74 14.38 -14.58
C SER A 213 -0.65 14.90 -13.13
N LEU A 214 -1.80 15.16 -12.49
CA LEU A 214 -1.88 15.65 -11.12
C LEU A 214 -2.96 14.90 -10.34
N ASN A 215 -2.68 14.57 -9.08
CA ASN A 215 -3.65 14.14 -8.09
C ASN A 215 -3.44 15.01 -6.86
N LEU A 216 -4.16 16.11 -6.75
CA LEU A 216 -4.05 17.06 -5.64
C LEU A 216 -5.34 17.08 -4.83
N VAL A 217 -5.29 16.66 -3.57
CA VAL A 217 -6.39 16.86 -2.61
C VAL A 217 -6.12 18.14 -1.83
N VAL A 218 -7.07 19.06 -1.87
CA VAL A 218 -7.02 20.35 -1.16
C VAL A 218 -8.13 20.39 -0.12
N THR A 219 -7.77 20.65 1.13
CA THR A 219 -8.72 21.02 2.18
C THR A 219 -8.55 22.50 2.51
N GLY A 220 -9.64 23.26 2.34
CA GLY A 220 -9.71 24.67 2.72
C GLY A 220 -10.61 24.90 3.94
N ALA A 221 -10.37 26.01 4.62
CA ALA A 221 -11.19 26.60 5.68
C ALA A 221 -11.75 27.96 5.20
N PRO A 222 -12.64 28.62 5.97
CA PRO A 222 -13.21 29.90 5.58
C PRO A 222 -12.12 30.96 5.32
N LYS A 223 -12.48 32.02 4.59
CA LYS A 223 -11.54 33.09 4.18
C LYS A 223 -10.36 32.56 3.32
N SER A 224 -10.61 31.53 2.51
CA SER A 224 -9.61 30.94 1.60
C SER A 224 -8.31 30.48 2.28
N GLN A 225 -8.40 30.03 3.53
CA GLN A 225 -7.27 29.44 4.24
C GLN A 225 -7.10 27.98 3.83
N ILE A 226 -5.86 27.49 3.75
CA ILE A 226 -5.54 26.09 3.46
C ILE A 226 -5.23 25.37 4.78
N VAL A 227 -5.83 24.21 5.02
CA VAL A 227 -5.58 23.39 6.23
C VAL A 227 -4.77 22.14 5.90
N MET A 228 -4.93 21.56 4.72
CA MET A 228 -4.23 20.33 4.35
C MET A 228 -4.06 20.26 2.83
N LEU A 229 -2.88 19.82 2.38
CA LEU A 229 -2.60 19.47 0.99
C LEU A 229 -1.98 18.08 0.93
N GLU A 230 -2.47 17.25 0.02
CA GLU A 230 -1.89 15.94 -0.27
C GLU A 230 -1.85 15.76 -1.79
N ALA A 231 -0.65 15.59 -2.36
CA ALA A 231 -0.50 15.49 -3.81
C ALA A 231 0.49 14.42 -4.28
N SER A 232 0.19 13.85 -5.45
CA SER A 232 1.15 13.19 -6.34
C SER A 232 1.02 13.80 -7.73
N ALA A 233 2.11 13.92 -8.47
CA ALA A 233 2.12 14.56 -9.78
C ALA A 233 3.19 13.94 -10.70
N GLU A 234 2.94 13.93 -12.00
CA GLU A 234 3.84 13.42 -13.02
C GLU A 234 4.90 14.47 -13.39
N ASN A 235 5.71 14.86 -12.39
CA ASN A 235 6.81 15.82 -12.52
C ASN A 235 6.38 17.17 -13.14
N ILE A 236 5.23 17.70 -12.71
CA ILE A 236 4.64 18.92 -13.29
C ILE A 236 5.38 20.20 -12.88
N LEU A 237 5.20 21.26 -13.66
CA LEU A 237 5.81 22.56 -13.38
C LEU A 237 5.24 23.18 -12.11
N GLN A 238 6.09 23.94 -11.42
CA GLN A 238 5.71 24.63 -10.17
C GLN A 238 4.54 25.59 -10.37
N GLN A 239 4.51 26.30 -11.49
CA GLN A 239 3.44 27.26 -11.80
C GLN A 239 2.08 26.58 -11.91
N ASP A 240 2.01 25.46 -12.63
CA ASP A 240 0.78 24.68 -12.83
C ASP A 240 0.30 24.09 -11.50
N PHE A 241 1.23 23.59 -10.68
CA PHE A 241 0.93 23.09 -9.34
C PHE A 241 0.33 24.21 -8.45
N CYS A 242 0.94 25.39 -8.43
CA CYS A 242 0.42 26.54 -7.69
C CYS A 242 -0.94 27.03 -8.21
N HIS A 243 -1.16 26.97 -9.53
CA HIS A 243 -2.46 27.27 -10.13
C HIS A 243 -3.54 26.29 -9.67
N ALA A 244 -3.24 24.98 -9.68
CA ALA A 244 -4.15 23.94 -9.22
C ALA A 244 -4.56 24.11 -7.75
N ILE A 245 -3.65 24.53 -6.86
CA ILE A 245 -3.99 24.86 -5.46
C ILE A 245 -5.03 25.99 -5.40
N LYS A 246 -4.83 27.08 -6.15
CA LYS A 246 -5.75 28.23 -6.16
C LYS A 246 -7.14 27.83 -6.65
N VAL A 247 -7.20 27.02 -7.72
CA VAL A 247 -8.45 26.47 -8.24
C VAL A 247 -9.13 25.58 -7.20
N GLY A 248 -8.38 24.70 -6.54
CA GLY A 248 -8.87 23.86 -5.45
C GLY A 248 -9.52 24.67 -4.33
N VAL A 249 -8.82 25.66 -3.79
CA VAL A 249 -9.34 26.51 -2.71
C VAL A 249 -10.61 27.26 -3.13
N LYS A 250 -10.70 27.73 -4.38
CA LYS A 250 -11.92 28.38 -4.89
C LYS A 250 -13.14 27.46 -4.77
N TYR A 251 -13.01 26.19 -5.15
CA TYR A 251 -14.10 25.22 -5.03
C TYR A 251 -14.38 24.81 -3.59
N THR A 252 -13.37 24.74 -2.71
CA THR A 252 -13.62 24.45 -1.29
C THR A 252 -14.49 25.51 -0.62
N GLN A 253 -14.37 26.79 -1.01
CA GLN A 253 -15.22 27.86 -0.47
C GLN A 253 -16.71 27.66 -0.82
N GLN A 254 -17.02 27.12 -2.01
CA GLN A 254 -18.40 26.82 -2.41
C GLN A 254 -19.01 25.74 -1.51
N ILE A 255 -18.24 24.70 -1.19
CA ILE A 255 -18.67 23.64 -0.27
C ILE A 255 -18.86 24.21 1.14
N ILE A 256 -17.90 25.00 1.63
CA ILE A 256 -17.97 25.65 2.95
C ILE A 256 -19.25 26.47 3.09
N GLN A 257 -19.62 27.25 2.06
CA GLN A 257 -20.85 28.02 2.05
C GLN A 257 -22.10 27.13 2.18
N GLY A 258 -22.15 26.02 1.45
CA GLY A 258 -23.24 25.03 1.57
C GLY A 258 -23.34 24.41 2.95
N ILE A 259 -22.19 24.06 3.58
CA ILE A 259 -22.17 23.51 4.94
C ILE A 259 -22.62 24.57 5.95
N GLN A 260 -22.16 25.81 5.83
CA GLN A 260 -22.59 26.92 6.70
C GLN A 260 -24.10 27.17 6.60
N GLN A 261 -24.68 27.05 5.40
CA GLN A 261 -26.13 27.12 5.24
C GLN A 261 -26.83 25.99 6.00
N LEU A 262 -26.38 24.75 5.84
CA LEU A 262 -26.97 23.61 6.53
C LEU A 262 -26.87 23.73 8.07
N VAL A 263 -25.76 24.25 8.59
CA VAL A 263 -25.54 24.53 10.02
C VAL A 263 -26.51 25.60 10.52
N LYS A 264 -26.74 26.68 9.76
CA LYS A 264 -27.74 27.70 10.14
C LYS A 264 -29.15 27.12 10.23
N GLU A 265 -29.47 26.15 9.38
CA GLU A 265 -30.81 25.53 9.32
C GLU A 265 -31.03 24.42 10.37
N THR A 266 -29.98 23.66 10.71
CA THR A 266 -30.11 22.41 11.48
C THR A 266 -29.06 22.18 12.56
N GLY A 267 -28.08 23.08 12.68
CA GLY A 267 -27.02 22.96 13.68
C GLY A 267 -27.59 23.01 15.10
N VAL A 268 -27.03 22.19 15.98
CA VAL A 268 -27.34 22.24 17.41
C VAL A 268 -26.41 23.22 18.12
N THR A 269 -26.82 23.70 19.29
CA THR A 269 -25.97 24.52 20.14
C THR A 269 -24.71 23.75 20.52
N LYS A 270 -23.54 24.37 20.35
CA LYS A 270 -22.26 23.77 20.77
C LYS A 270 -22.25 23.55 22.28
N ARG A 271 -21.81 22.37 22.71
CA ARG A 271 -21.68 22.02 24.14
C ARG A 271 -20.56 22.86 24.75
N THR A 272 -20.74 23.25 26.00
CA THR A 272 -19.65 23.80 26.82
C THR A 272 -18.87 22.63 27.42
N PRO A 273 -17.58 22.45 27.08
CA PRO A 273 -16.75 21.41 27.69
C PRO A 273 -16.69 21.60 29.21
N GLN A 274 -16.62 20.51 29.96
CA GLN A 274 -16.43 20.56 31.42
C GLN A 274 -15.18 21.34 31.82
N LYS A 275 -14.07 21.14 31.09
CA LYS A 275 -12.81 21.85 31.25
C LYS A 275 -12.10 21.89 29.90
N LEU A 276 -11.53 23.04 29.54
CA LEU A 276 -10.48 23.11 28.54
C LEU A 276 -9.15 23.05 29.28
N PHE A 277 -8.28 22.12 28.88
CA PHE A 277 -6.98 21.89 29.51
C PHE A 277 -5.96 22.88 28.95
N ILE A 278 -6.20 24.16 29.19
CA ILE A 278 -5.31 25.26 28.82
C ILE A 278 -4.76 25.83 30.14
N PRO A 279 -3.44 26.03 30.26
CA PRO A 279 -2.88 26.58 31.48
C PRO A 279 -3.31 28.03 31.72
N SER A 280 -3.51 28.38 32.99
CA SER A 280 -3.79 29.76 33.38
C SER A 280 -2.71 30.73 32.87
N PRO A 281 -3.07 31.88 32.26
CA PRO A 281 -2.10 32.88 31.79
C PRO A 281 -1.15 33.38 32.88
N GLU A 282 -1.59 33.39 34.14
CA GLU A 282 -0.75 33.77 35.27
C GLU A 282 0.42 32.80 35.46
N ILE A 283 0.12 31.49 35.44
CA ILE A 283 1.10 30.43 35.64
C ILE A 283 2.07 30.39 34.45
N VAL A 284 1.56 30.54 33.23
CA VAL A 284 2.40 30.63 32.02
C VAL A 284 3.35 31.82 32.11
N LYS A 285 2.87 33.00 32.53
CA LYS A 285 3.71 34.19 32.70
C LYS A 285 4.80 33.97 33.76
N HIS A 286 4.47 33.26 34.84
CA HIS A 286 5.45 32.93 35.86
C HIS A 286 6.48 31.91 35.39
N ALA A 287 6.04 30.84 34.69
CA ALA A 287 6.90 29.86 34.05
C ALA A 287 7.88 30.53 33.07
N HIS A 288 7.35 31.43 32.23
CA HIS A 288 8.16 32.24 31.33
C HIS A 288 9.21 33.05 32.08
N LYS A 289 8.84 33.76 33.16
CA LYS A 289 9.80 34.54 33.95
C LYS A 289 10.94 33.68 34.54
N LEU A 290 10.65 32.46 34.98
CA LEU A 290 11.63 31.56 35.58
C LEU A 290 12.56 30.90 34.54
N ALA A 291 12.01 30.54 33.38
CA ALA A 291 12.71 29.71 32.40
C ALA A 291 13.29 30.50 31.22
N MET A 292 12.80 31.71 30.91
CA MET A 292 13.10 32.39 29.65
C MET A 292 14.60 32.63 29.42
N GLU A 293 15.35 33.17 30.38
CA GLU A 293 16.80 33.42 30.18
C GLU A 293 17.60 32.13 29.99
N LYS A 294 17.25 31.08 30.74
CA LYS A 294 17.88 29.75 30.62
C LYS A 294 17.56 29.10 29.28
N LEU A 295 16.30 29.15 28.87
CA LEU A 295 15.84 28.61 27.58
C LEU A 295 16.44 29.38 26.41
N TYR A 296 16.48 30.71 26.51
CA TYR A 296 17.12 31.56 25.51
C TYR A 296 18.58 31.14 25.32
N THR A 297 19.33 31.02 26.41
CA THR A 297 20.74 30.56 26.37
C THR A 297 20.88 29.22 25.64
N VAL A 298 20.07 28.22 25.99
CA VAL A 298 20.08 26.89 25.34
C VAL A 298 19.69 26.97 23.86
N PHE A 299 18.70 27.78 23.51
CA PHE A 299 18.26 27.92 22.12
C PHE A 299 19.15 28.82 21.27
N THR A 300 20.02 29.63 21.87
CA THR A 300 21.05 30.41 21.15
C THR A 300 22.43 29.78 21.18
N ASP A 301 22.63 28.72 21.97
CA ASP A 301 23.86 27.93 21.94
C ASP A 301 23.84 26.96 20.75
N HIS A 302 24.65 27.29 19.74
CA HIS A 302 24.74 26.55 18.49
C HIS A 302 25.62 25.29 18.58
N GLU A 303 26.32 25.06 19.70
CA GLU A 303 27.10 23.84 19.94
C GLU A 303 26.20 22.64 20.27
N HIS A 304 24.94 22.90 20.64
CA HIS A 304 23.98 21.86 20.96
C HIS A 304 23.57 21.00 19.74
N ASP A 305 23.66 19.70 19.91
CA ASP A 305 22.99 18.71 19.07
C ASP A 305 21.55 18.44 19.56
N LYS A 306 20.83 17.50 18.93
CA LYS A 306 19.48 17.11 19.38
C LYS A 306 19.44 16.70 20.86
N ILE A 307 20.28 15.76 21.26
CA ILE A 307 20.20 15.10 22.57
C ILE A 307 20.63 16.07 23.65
N SER A 308 21.77 16.75 23.48
CA SER A 308 22.25 17.69 24.49
C SER A 308 21.29 18.88 24.68
N ARG A 309 20.63 19.33 23.60
CA ARG A 309 19.56 20.34 23.71
C ARG A 309 18.35 19.81 24.48
N ASP A 310 17.87 18.63 24.14
CA ASP A 310 16.69 18.02 24.78
C ASP A 310 16.96 17.77 26.28
N GLU A 311 18.16 17.32 26.65
CA GLU A 311 18.60 17.16 28.04
C GLU A 311 18.68 18.49 28.79
N ALA A 312 19.26 19.54 28.17
CA ALA A 312 19.34 20.86 28.76
C ALA A 312 17.95 21.48 28.99
N VAL A 313 17.05 21.40 28.01
CA VAL A 313 15.65 21.83 28.15
C VAL A 313 14.96 21.02 29.23
N ASN A 314 15.17 19.70 29.28
CA ASN A 314 14.55 18.84 30.29
C ASN A 314 15.03 19.16 31.71
N LYS A 315 16.30 19.53 31.89
CA LYS A 315 16.81 20.00 33.19
C LYS A 315 16.10 21.29 33.62
N ILE A 316 16.02 22.27 32.73
CA ILE A 316 15.30 23.53 33.00
C ILE A 316 13.82 23.26 33.31
N ARG A 317 13.21 22.32 32.59
CA ARG A 317 11.83 21.88 32.82
C ARG A 317 11.63 21.38 34.23
N LEU A 318 12.44 20.41 34.68
CA LEU A 318 12.32 19.83 36.02
C LEU A 318 12.48 20.89 37.12
N ASP A 319 13.51 21.74 37.01
CA ASP A 319 13.77 22.83 37.97
C ASP A 319 12.60 23.85 38.02
N THR A 320 12.01 24.16 36.86
CA THR A 320 10.91 25.13 36.75
C THR A 320 9.60 24.53 37.26
N GLU A 321 9.32 23.26 36.93
CA GLU A 321 8.15 22.54 37.40
C GLU A 321 8.15 22.40 38.94
N GLU A 322 9.31 22.15 39.55
CA GLU A 322 9.45 22.09 41.01
C GLU A 322 9.11 23.43 41.68
N GLN A 323 9.67 24.53 41.20
CA GLN A 323 9.39 25.88 41.72
C GLN A 323 7.92 26.30 41.50
N LEU A 324 7.33 25.91 40.37
CA LEU A 324 5.92 26.20 40.10
C LEU A 324 5.01 25.39 41.01
N LYS A 325 5.33 24.11 41.31
CA LYS A 325 4.59 23.29 42.26
C LYS A 325 4.69 23.82 43.69
N GLU A 326 5.85 24.36 44.09
CA GLU A 326 6.02 24.98 45.41
C GLU A 326 5.13 26.24 45.55
N LYS A 327 5.07 27.07 44.50
CA LYS A 327 4.29 28.31 44.54
C LYS A 327 2.78 28.09 44.34
N TYR A 328 2.39 27.11 43.53
CA TYR A 328 1.01 26.80 43.18
C TYR A 328 0.67 25.34 43.55
N PRO A 329 0.68 24.96 44.85
CA PRO A 329 0.51 23.58 45.29
C PRO A 329 -0.89 23.00 45.00
N GLU A 330 -1.89 23.86 44.81
CA GLU A 330 -3.27 23.50 44.47
C GLU A 330 -3.50 23.21 42.98
N VAL A 331 -2.54 23.54 42.11
CA VAL A 331 -2.67 23.38 40.67
C VAL A 331 -2.32 21.95 40.25
N ASP A 332 -3.09 21.42 39.30
CA ASP A 332 -2.85 20.09 38.75
C ASP A 332 -1.47 20.00 38.08
N SER A 333 -0.78 18.88 38.30
CA SER A 333 0.57 18.63 37.79
C SER A 333 0.67 18.79 36.27
N TYR A 334 -0.37 18.41 35.52
CA TYR A 334 -0.39 18.56 34.07
C TYR A 334 -0.43 20.03 33.64
N GLU A 335 -1.19 20.87 34.36
CA GLU A 335 -1.27 22.30 34.06
C GLU A 335 0.09 22.99 34.25
N ILE A 336 0.89 22.54 35.22
CA ILE A 336 2.27 23.01 35.40
C ILE A 336 3.17 22.58 34.22
N ILE A 337 3.09 21.30 33.81
CA ILE A 337 3.85 20.78 32.67
C ILE A 337 3.52 21.56 31.40
N GLU A 338 2.23 21.76 31.13
CA GLU A 338 1.79 22.47 29.92
C GLU A 338 2.15 23.95 29.97
N SER A 339 2.15 24.57 31.15
CA SER A 339 2.62 25.97 31.32
C SER A 339 4.08 26.12 30.89
N PHE A 340 4.94 25.16 31.26
CA PHE A 340 6.32 25.15 30.80
C PHE A 340 6.42 24.92 29.28
N ASN A 341 5.67 23.97 28.73
CA ASN A 341 5.67 23.68 27.28
C ASN A 341 5.28 24.91 26.45
N VAL A 342 4.26 25.65 26.88
CA VAL A 342 3.83 26.89 26.22
C VAL A 342 4.91 27.96 26.31
N ALA A 343 5.53 28.14 27.48
CA ALA A 343 6.62 29.10 27.65
C ALA A 343 7.85 28.74 26.80
N ALA A 344 8.26 27.47 26.78
CA ALA A 344 9.37 26.99 25.95
C ALA A 344 9.10 27.18 24.45
N LYS A 345 7.88 26.87 24.01
CA LYS A 345 7.44 27.12 22.63
C LYS A 345 7.50 28.60 22.28
N GLU A 346 7.08 29.49 23.18
CA GLU A 346 7.09 30.94 22.95
C GLU A 346 8.52 31.47 22.80
N VAL A 347 9.42 31.13 23.74
CA VAL A 347 10.83 31.56 23.70
C VAL A 347 11.51 31.05 22.43
N PHE A 348 11.30 29.79 22.06
CA PHE A 348 11.85 29.21 20.84
C PHE A 348 11.42 29.98 19.58
N ARG A 349 10.13 30.33 19.50
CA ARG A 349 9.56 31.02 18.34
C ARG A 349 9.97 32.49 18.28
N SER A 350 10.07 33.16 19.43
CA SER A 350 10.42 34.57 19.49
C SER A 350 11.86 34.81 19.00
N ILE A 351 12.80 33.91 19.30
CA ILE A 351 14.17 33.94 18.74
C ILE A 351 14.13 33.91 17.22
N ILE A 352 13.41 32.95 16.62
CA ILE A 352 13.32 32.80 15.15
C ILE A 352 12.68 34.03 14.50
N LEU A 353 11.63 34.58 15.11
CA LEU A 353 10.92 35.76 14.59
C LEU A 353 11.76 37.04 14.69
N ASN A 354 12.45 37.25 15.81
CA ASN A 354 13.14 38.49 16.11
C ASN A 354 14.56 38.53 15.52
N GLU A 355 15.31 37.42 15.62
CA GLU A 355 16.73 37.37 15.29
C GLU A 355 17.00 36.76 13.91
N TYR A 356 15.99 36.15 13.28
CA TYR A 356 16.12 35.45 11.99
C TYR A 356 17.19 34.34 12.02
N ARG A 357 17.46 33.82 13.23
CA ARG A 357 18.41 32.75 13.52
C ARG A 357 17.69 31.57 14.16
N ARG A 358 18.19 30.37 13.88
CA ARG A 358 17.64 29.11 14.37
C ARG A 358 18.48 28.54 15.50
N CYS A 359 17.94 27.57 16.22
CA CYS A 359 18.60 27.00 17.40
C CYS A 359 19.86 26.17 17.13
N ASP A 360 20.19 25.94 15.86
CA ASP A 360 21.43 25.31 15.40
C ASP A 360 22.33 26.31 14.63
N GLY A 361 22.06 27.62 14.75
CA GLY A 361 22.84 28.71 14.14
C GLY A 361 22.51 28.99 12.67
N ARG A 362 21.73 28.13 12.00
CA ARG A 362 21.38 28.31 10.59
C ARG A 362 20.51 29.54 10.34
N ASP A 363 20.60 30.05 9.12
CA ASP A 363 19.60 30.95 8.56
C ASP A 363 18.29 30.18 8.26
N LEU A 364 17.24 30.94 7.98
CA LEU A 364 15.91 30.43 7.64
C LEU A 364 15.90 29.55 6.37
N THR A 365 16.83 29.78 5.44
CA THR A 365 16.85 29.10 4.13
C THR A 365 17.90 28.01 4.00
N SER A 366 18.84 27.90 4.95
CA SER A 366 20.01 27.01 4.86
C SER A 366 19.66 25.55 5.15
N LEU A 367 20.22 24.66 4.33
CA LEU A 367 20.18 23.21 4.55
C LEU A 367 21.16 22.78 5.66
N ARG A 368 20.87 21.63 6.29
CA ARG A 368 21.89 20.92 7.08
C ARG A 368 22.90 20.25 6.15
N ASN A 369 24.05 19.89 6.71
CA ASN A 369 25.06 19.11 5.98
C ASN A 369 24.49 17.77 5.49
N ILE A 370 24.75 17.45 4.22
CA ILE A 370 24.28 16.22 3.58
C ILE A 370 25.48 15.36 3.18
N LYS A 371 25.40 14.07 3.50
CA LYS A 371 26.34 13.05 3.03
C LYS A 371 25.55 11.92 2.37
N CYS A 372 26.08 11.40 1.27
CA CYS A 372 25.42 10.35 0.51
C CYS A 372 26.45 9.28 0.16
N GLU A 373 26.13 8.04 0.47
CA GLU A 373 26.91 6.86 0.11
C GLU A 373 26.00 5.89 -0.65
N VAL A 374 26.57 5.13 -1.57
CA VAL A 374 25.90 4.09 -2.35
C VAL A 374 26.72 2.81 -2.31
N ASP A 375 26.12 1.67 -2.69
CA ASP A 375 26.82 0.39 -2.73
C ASP A 375 27.35 -0.08 -1.36
N MET A 376 26.55 0.13 -0.32
CA MET A 376 26.88 -0.20 1.07
C MET A 376 27.24 -1.68 1.26
N PHE A 377 26.50 -2.56 0.60
CA PHE A 377 26.65 -4.01 0.73
C PHE A 377 26.60 -4.71 -0.62
N LYS A 378 27.62 -5.52 -0.90
CA LYS A 378 27.81 -6.21 -2.19
C LYS A 378 26.70 -7.20 -2.56
N ILE A 379 25.92 -7.70 -1.60
CA ILE A 379 24.84 -8.69 -1.83
C ILE A 379 23.51 -8.00 -2.19
N LEU A 380 23.36 -6.71 -1.88
CA LEU A 380 22.14 -5.98 -2.20
C LEU A 380 22.15 -5.56 -3.67
N HIS A 381 21.02 -5.69 -4.37
CA HIS A 381 20.92 -5.25 -5.77
C HIS A 381 21.20 -3.75 -5.91
N GLY A 382 20.70 -2.93 -4.97
CA GLY A 382 21.11 -1.54 -4.79
C GLY A 382 20.96 -1.10 -3.35
N SER A 383 21.79 -0.15 -2.93
CA SER A 383 21.74 0.39 -1.57
C SER A 383 22.31 1.80 -1.50
N SER A 384 21.83 2.58 -0.53
CA SER A 384 22.38 3.90 -0.23
C SER A 384 22.19 4.26 1.24
N LEU A 385 23.13 5.03 1.78
CA LEU A 385 22.99 5.71 3.06
C LEU A 385 22.88 7.21 2.80
N PHE A 386 21.74 7.80 3.13
CA PHE A 386 21.52 9.24 3.02
C PHE A 386 21.48 9.87 4.42
N GLN A 387 22.42 10.77 4.69
CA GLN A 387 22.48 11.56 5.91
C GLN A 387 22.16 13.03 5.59
N ARG A 388 21.27 13.63 6.38
CA ARG A 388 21.07 15.09 6.43
C ARG A 388 20.99 15.56 7.87
N GLY A 389 22.03 16.26 8.33
CA GLY A 389 22.18 16.58 9.76
C GLY A 389 22.19 15.32 10.61
N GLN A 390 21.28 15.22 11.58
CA GLN A 390 21.05 14.03 12.42
C GLN A 390 19.81 13.22 11.97
N THR A 391 19.56 13.17 10.66
CA THR A 391 18.55 12.29 10.06
C THR A 391 19.23 11.37 9.07
N GLN A 392 19.18 10.07 9.35
CA GLN A 392 19.87 9.02 8.61
C GLN A 392 18.84 8.01 8.11
N VAL A 393 18.90 7.70 6.82
CA VAL A 393 18.06 6.66 6.23
C VAL A 393 18.93 5.73 5.38
N LEU A 394 18.85 4.44 5.68
CA LEU A 394 19.35 3.37 4.82
C LEU A 394 18.24 2.97 3.86
N CYS A 395 18.51 3.09 2.55
CA CYS A 395 17.59 2.62 1.53
C CYS A 395 18.20 1.43 0.79
N THR A 396 17.41 0.38 0.57
CA THR A 396 17.79 -0.80 -0.19
C THR A 396 16.79 -1.03 -1.32
N VAL A 397 17.29 -1.51 -2.46
CA VAL A 397 16.47 -1.94 -3.60
C VAL A 397 16.61 -3.44 -3.75
N THR A 398 15.47 -4.10 -3.83
CA THR A 398 15.37 -5.53 -4.12
C THR A 398 14.51 -5.72 -5.36
N PHE A 399 14.93 -6.66 -6.20
CA PHE A 399 14.23 -7.02 -7.42
C PHE A 399 13.59 -8.38 -7.18
N ASP A 400 12.38 -8.55 -7.69
CA ASP A 400 11.62 -9.77 -7.55
C ASP A 400 10.82 -10.05 -8.84
N SER A 401 10.25 -11.24 -8.93
CA SER A 401 9.38 -11.67 -10.03
C SER A 401 8.19 -10.71 -10.21
N LEU A 402 7.66 -10.63 -11.43
CA LEU A 402 6.47 -9.80 -11.69
C LEU A 402 5.25 -10.33 -10.94
N GLU A 403 5.18 -11.65 -10.77
CA GLU A 403 4.14 -12.35 -10.01
C GLU A 403 4.12 -11.94 -8.53
N SER A 404 5.24 -11.52 -7.95
CA SER A 404 5.28 -11.06 -6.55
C SER A 404 4.60 -9.70 -6.31
N SER A 405 4.41 -8.90 -7.37
CA SER A 405 3.69 -7.62 -7.29
C SER A 405 2.18 -7.79 -7.11
N ILE A 406 1.65 -8.98 -7.41
CA ILE A 406 0.23 -9.29 -7.30
C ILE A 406 -0.11 -9.53 -5.82
N LYS A 407 -0.48 -8.45 -5.12
CA LYS A 407 -1.14 -8.60 -3.81
C LYS A 407 -2.48 -9.30 -4.05
N SER A 408 -2.63 -10.50 -3.52
CA SER A 408 -3.92 -11.20 -3.43
C SER A 408 -4.88 -10.54 -2.41
N ASP A 409 -4.83 -9.22 -2.24
CA ASP A 409 -5.81 -8.50 -1.44
C ASP A 409 -7.10 -8.33 -2.25
N ARG A 410 -7.95 -9.34 -2.09
CA ARG A 410 -9.10 -9.59 -2.97
C ARG A 410 -10.23 -8.57 -2.78
N ILE A 411 -10.22 -7.80 -1.68
CA ILE A 411 -11.18 -6.70 -1.44
C ILE A 411 -10.77 -5.46 -2.23
N ILE A 412 -9.48 -5.11 -2.23
CA ILE A 412 -8.94 -4.03 -3.06
C ILE A 412 -9.14 -4.38 -4.54
N THR A 413 -8.93 -5.64 -4.91
CA THR A 413 -9.24 -6.15 -6.26
C THR A 413 -10.71 -5.98 -6.62
N ALA A 414 -11.62 -6.21 -5.66
CA ALA A 414 -13.06 -6.09 -5.89
C ALA A 414 -13.54 -4.64 -6.09
N ILE A 415 -12.94 -3.67 -5.40
CA ILE A 415 -13.33 -2.25 -5.47
C ILE A 415 -12.55 -1.50 -6.56
N ASN A 416 -11.24 -1.75 -6.64
CA ASN A 416 -10.30 -1.00 -7.47
C ASN A 416 -9.70 -1.84 -8.62
N GLY A 417 -10.12 -3.08 -8.84
CA GLY A 417 -9.48 -3.97 -9.83
C GLY A 417 -8.11 -4.46 -9.38
N ILE A 418 -7.54 -5.43 -10.10
CA ILE A 418 -6.13 -5.82 -9.92
C ILE A 418 -5.30 -4.65 -10.47
N LYS A 419 -4.62 -3.92 -9.59
CA LYS A 419 -3.56 -3.00 -10.01
C LYS A 419 -2.23 -3.67 -9.69
N ASP A 420 -1.51 -4.00 -10.74
CA ASP A 420 -0.12 -4.39 -10.65
C ASP A 420 0.68 -3.20 -10.09
N LYS A 421 1.29 -3.41 -8.92
CA LYS A 421 2.20 -2.44 -8.30
C LYS A 421 3.61 -3.00 -8.40
N ASN A 422 4.16 -2.98 -9.61
CA ASN A 422 5.53 -3.43 -9.88
C ASN A 422 6.59 -2.52 -9.25
N PHE A 423 6.18 -1.40 -8.65
CA PHE A 423 7.00 -0.58 -7.78
C PHE A 423 6.30 -0.38 -6.45
N MET A 424 7.02 -0.61 -5.35
CA MET A 424 6.54 -0.35 -4.00
C MET A 424 7.65 0.15 -3.10
N LEU A 425 7.29 0.99 -2.12
CA LEU A 425 8.21 1.45 -1.10
C LEU A 425 7.69 1.11 0.31
N HIS A 426 8.48 0.34 1.04
CA HIS A 426 8.26 0.08 2.46
C HIS A 426 9.15 0.99 3.28
N TYR A 427 8.55 1.63 4.27
CA TYR A 427 9.22 2.57 5.17
C TYR A 427 9.07 2.05 6.59
N GLU A 428 10.17 2.06 7.34
CA GLU A 428 10.22 1.62 8.73
C GLU A 428 10.86 2.71 9.58
N PHE A 429 10.26 2.99 10.73
CA PHE A 429 10.76 3.94 11.72
C PHE A 429 10.93 3.22 13.05
N PRO A 430 12.01 2.45 13.19
CA PRO A 430 12.29 1.72 14.42
C PRO A 430 12.54 2.69 15.60
N PRO A 431 12.18 2.28 16.83
CA PRO A 431 12.20 3.17 17.99
C PRO A 431 13.61 3.59 18.42
N TYR A 432 14.64 2.81 18.06
CA TYR A 432 16.03 3.19 18.30
C TYR A 432 16.44 4.47 17.57
N ALA A 433 15.78 4.84 16.47
CA ALA A 433 16.11 6.04 15.70
C ALA A 433 15.75 7.35 16.42
N THR A 434 14.94 7.28 17.49
CA THR A 434 14.73 8.39 18.43
C THR A 434 15.20 8.08 19.85
N ASN A 435 15.99 7.01 20.04
CA ASN A 435 16.45 6.52 21.35
C ASN A 435 15.28 6.18 22.31
N GLU A 436 14.22 5.57 21.76
CA GLU A 436 13.03 5.17 22.50
C GLU A 436 12.82 3.65 22.49
N ILE A 437 11.87 3.17 23.29
CA ILE A 437 11.39 1.78 23.27
C ILE A 437 9.97 1.78 22.71
N GLY A 438 9.68 0.90 21.74
CA GLY A 438 8.38 0.83 21.09
C GLY A 438 8.05 -0.57 20.56
N LYS A 439 6.78 -0.78 20.21
CA LYS A 439 6.34 -2.01 19.55
C LYS A 439 6.75 -1.96 18.08
N VAL A 440 7.49 -2.96 17.64
CA VAL A 440 7.92 -3.14 16.22
C VAL A 440 7.04 -4.15 15.47
N THR A 441 5.87 -4.48 16.02
CA THR A 441 4.96 -5.49 15.44
C THR A 441 3.66 -4.84 14.97
N GLY A 442 3.15 -5.34 13.84
CA GLY A 442 1.85 -4.93 13.30
C GLY A 442 1.89 -3.69 12.40
N VAL A 443 0.72 -3.18 12.05
CA VAL A 443 0.57 -2.08 11.08
C VAL A 443 0.69 -0.73 11.77
N ASN A 444 1.75 0.01 11.47
CA ASN A 444 1.92 1.38 11.93
C ASN A 444 1.38 2.37 10.88
N ARG A 445 0.32 3.11 11.24
CA ARG A 445 -0.34 4.08 10.33
C ARG A 445 0.63 5.19 9.88
N ARG A 446 1.57 5.61 10.73
CA ARG A 446 2.53 6.68 10.41
C ARG A 446 3.55 6.21 9.39
N GLU A 447 4.12 5.02 9.60
CA GLU A 447 5.09 4.41 8.70
C GLU A 447 4.49 4.18 7.31
N LEU A 448 3.29 3.61 7.23
CA LEU A 448 2.57 3.42 5.98
C LEU A 448 2.33 4.76 5.26
N GLY A 449 1.94 5.81 6.01
CA GLY A 449 1.77 7.15 5.46
C GLY A 449 3.05 7.78 4.90
N HIS A 450 4.19 7.60 5.58
CA HIS A 450 5.49 8.09 5.11
C HIS A 450 6.00 7.27 3.92
N GLY A 451 5.82 5.94 3.95
CA GLY A 451 6.14 5.05 2.84
C GLY A 451 5.37 5.41 1.58
N ALA A 452 4.06 5.60 1.69
CA ALA A 452 3.23 6.05 0.56
C ALA A 452 3.65 7.44 0.04
N LEU A 453 4.12 8.34 0.90
CA LEU A 453 4.63 9.65 0.50
C LEU A 453 5.95 9.56 -0.28
N ALA A 454 6.88 8.72 0.16
CA ALA A 454 8.13 8.48 -0.56
C ALA A 454 7.89 7.67 -1.85
N GLU A 455 6.98 6.69 -1.84
CA GLU A 455 6.55 5.92 -3.02
C GLU A 455 6.03 6.86 -4.11
N LYS A 456 5.06 7.72 -3.79
CA LYS A 456 4.48 8.65 -4.77
C LYS A 456 5.47 9.73 -5.24
N ALA A 457 6.50 10.03 -4.45
CA ALA A 457 7.55 10.96 -4.85
C ALA A 457 8.47 10.35 -5.92
N LEU A 458 8.75 9.06 -5.83
CA LEU A 458 9.64 8.34 -6.76
C LEU A 458 8.91 7.77 -7.97
N TYR A 459 7.64 7.39 -7.81
CA TYR A 459 6.85 6.73 -8.86
C TYR A 459 6.93 7.40 -10.25
N PRO A 460 6.85 8.74 -10.41
CA PRO A 460 6.89 9.39 -11.73
C PRO A 460 8.21 9.23 -12.49
N VAL A 461 9.30 8.86 -11.82
CA VAL A 461 10.60 8.62 -12.47
C VAL A 461 10.89 7.14 -12.71
N ILE A 462 10.03 6.24 -12.26
CA ILE A 462 10.19 4.80 -12.44
C ILE A 462 9.87 4.41 -13.89
N PRO A 463 10.70 3.58 -14.54
CA PRO A 463 10.43 3.06 -15.88
C PRO A 463 9.19 2.14 -15.89
N LYS A 464 8.34 2.24 -16.91
CA LYS A 464 7.12 1.42 -17.05
C LYS A 464 7.43 -0.04 -17.39
N ASP A 465 8.35 -0.27 -18.33
CA ASP A 465 8.64 -1.60 -18.88
C ASP A 465 9.90 -2.23 -18.27
N PHE A 466 10.02 -2.19 -16.94
CA PHE A 466 11.12 -2.85 -16.24
C PHE A 466 10.80 -4.33 -16.01
N PRO A 467 11.73 -5.27 -16.28
CA PRO A 467 11.44 -6.71 -16.29
C PRO A 467 11.20 -7.33 -14.91
N PHE A 468 11.24 -6.53 -13.84
CA PHE A 468 11.17 -6.99 -12.46
C PHE A 468 10.26 -6.09 -11.63
N THR A 469 9.72 -6.66 -10.56
CA THR A 469 9.15 -5.89 -9.47
C THR A 469 10.27 -5.21 -8.68
N ILE A 470 10.12 -3.93 -8.37
CA ILE A 470 11.08 -3.09 -7.67
C ILE A 470 10.54 -2.80 -6.27
N ARG A 471 11.17 -3.41 -5.26
CA ARG A 471 10.94 -3.08 -3.85
C ARG A 471 12.00 -2.11 -3.38
N VAL A 472 11.60 -0.95 -2.89
CA VAL A 472 12.44 -0.07 -2.09
C VAL A 472 12.11 -0.29 -0.61
N THR A 473 13.10 -0.55 0.22
CA THR A 473 12.94 -0.54 1.69
C THR A 473 13.72 0.65 2.22
N SER A 474 13.11 1.45 3.09
CA SER A 474 13.70 2.63 3.72
C SER A 474 13.65 2.48 5.23
N GLU A 475 14.80 2.34 5.85
CA GLU A 475 14.96 2.15 7.29
C GLU A 475 15.55 3.44 7.88
N VAL A 476 14.79 4.09 8.75
CA VAL A 476 15.27 5.28 9.45
C VAL A 476 16.17 4.85 10.60
N LEU A 477 17.45 5.20 10.52
CA LEU A 477 18.45 4.84 11.54
C LEU A 477 18.60 5.95 12.59
N GLU A 478 18.43 7.21 12.18
CA GLU A 478 18.43 8.39 13.04
C GLU A 478 17.33 9.35 12.58
N SER A 479 16.65 10.00 13.53
CA SER A 479 15.64 11.01 13.19
C SER A 479 15.76 12.29 14.00
N ASN A 480 16.06 13.37 13.29
CA ASN A 480 15.92 14.75 13.75
C ASN A 480 15.25 15.63 12.68
N GLY A 481 14.26 15.10 11.97
CA GLY A 481 13.41 15.85 11.04
C GLY A 481 13.41 15.32 9.61
N SER A 482 12.21 15.20 9.03
CA SER A 482 11.97 14.89 7.61
C SER A 482 12.57 13.55 7.11
N SER A 483 12.47 12.49 7.92
CA SER A 483 12.89 11.13 7.52
C SER A 483 12.21 10.65 6.23
N SER A 484 10.92 10.95 6.03
CA SER A 484 10.20 10.62 4.78
C SER A 484 10.81 11.24 3.51
N MET A 485 11.36 12.46 3.60
CA MET A 485 12.03 13.10 2.47
C MET A 485 13.45 12.54 2.28
N ALA A 486 14.13 12.19 3.37
CA ALA A 486 15.39 11.46 3.31
C ALA A 486 15.20 10.08 2.64
N SER A 487 14.07 9.40 2.86
CA SER A 487 13.72 8.15 2.16
C SER A 487 13.48 8.36 0.66
N ALA A 488 12.92 9.49 0.23
CA ALA A 488 12.82 9.79 -1.20
C ALA A 488 14.22 10.03 -1.82
N CYS A 489 15.09 10.77 -1.13
CA CYS A 489 16.47 10.99 -1.58
C CYS A 489 17.28 9.68 -1.64
N GLY A 490 17.29 8.91 -0.55
CA GLY A 490 17.96 7.61 -0.48
C GLY A 490 17.39 6.61 -1.47
N GLY A 491 16.06 6.53 -1.60
CA GLY A 491 15.40 5.70 -2.60
C GLY A 491 15.86 6.03 -4.03
N SER A 492 15.96 7.32 -4.37
CA SER A 492 16.51 7.76 -5.67
C SER A 492 17.95 7.29 -5.88
N LEU A 493 18.81 7.38 -4.87
CA LEU A 493 20.21 6.95 -4.95
C LEU A 493 20.31 5.42 -5.10
N ALA A 494 19.58 4.68 -4.27
CA ALA A 494 19.58 3.21 -4.27
C ALA A 494 19.01 2.64 -5.59
N LEU A 495 18.02 3.29 -6.21
CA LEU A 495 17.50 2.93 -7.54
C LEU A 495 18.57 3.10 -8.62
N MET A 496 19.32 4.21 -8.60
CA MET A 496 20.43 4.42 -9.53
C MET A 496 21.56 3.41 -9.30
N ASP A 497 21.89 3.12 -8.04
CA ASP A 497 22.88 2.11 -7.67
C ASP A 497 22.46 0.69 -8.11
N ALA A 498 21.16 0.40 -8.11
CA ALA A 498 20.62 -0.87 -8.60
C ALA A 498 20.62 -1.01 -10.14
N GLY A 499 20.93 0.06 -10.87
CA GLY A 499 20.85 0.08 -12.33
C GLY A 499 19.41 0.20 -12.85
N VAL A 500 18.46 0.69 -12.03
CA VAL A 500 17.12 1.03 -12.51
C VAL A 500 17.23 2.30 -13.36
N PRO A 501 16.78 2.30 -14.63
CA PRO A 501 16.90 3.44 -15.52
C PRO A 501 15.83 4.50 -15.19
N ILE A 502 15.91 5.11 -14.01
CA ILE A 502 15.01 6.19 -13.62
C ILE A 502 15.25 7.42 -14.50
N SER A 503 14.17 8.13 -14.86
CA SER A 503 14.24 9.25 -15.81
C SER A 503 15.00 10.47 -15.27
N SER A 504 15.01 10.66 -13.95
CA SER A 504 15.76 11.72 -13.27
C SER A 504 15.92 11.42 -11.78
N ALA A 505 16.91 12.04 -11.13
CA ALA A 505 17.04 12.03 -9.68
C ALA A 505 15.89 12.79 -9.01
N VAL A 506 15.41 12.29 -7.87
CA VAL A 506 14.37 12.92 -7.05
C VAL A 506 14.92 13.23 -5.67
N ALA A 507 14.67 14.44 -5.19
CA ALA A 507 14.97 14.84 -3.82
C ALA A 507 13.74 15.44 -3.14
N GLY A 508 13.74 15.41 -1.81
CA GLY A 508 12.70 16.00 -0.98
C GLY A 508 13.23 16.89 0.14
N VAL A 509 12.40 17.83 0.58
CA VAL A 509 12.68 18.74 1.69
C VAL A 509 11.41 19.01 2.50
N ALA A 510 11.55 19.23 3.81
CA ALA A 510 10.47 19.75 4.64
C ALA A 510 10.70 21.24 4.92
N ILE A 511 9.63 22.02 4.81
CA ILE A 511 9.58 23.44 5.15
C ILE A 511 8.69 23.61 6.38
N GLY A 512 9.19 24.34 7.38
CA GLY A 512 8.43 24.74 8.54
C GLY A 512 7.88 26.15 8.44
N LEU A 513 7.02 26.49 9.40
CA LEU A 513 6.48 27.83 9.56
C LEU A 513 6.47 28.20 11.05
N VAL A 514 6.86 29.42 11.36
CA VAL A 514 6.62 30.06 12.65
C VAL A 514 5.88 31.36 12.38
N THR A 515 4.72 31.55 13.01
CA THR A 515 3.90 32.77 12.87
C THR A 515 3.79 33.56 14.17
N LYS A 516 3.52 34.85 14.03
CA LYS A 516 2.99 35.70 15.08
C LYS A 516 1.58 36.08 14.71
N ASN A 517 0.61 35.65 15.51
CA ASN A 517 -0.81 35.90 15.26
C ASN A 517 -1.29 37.06 16.12
N ASN A 518 -2.15 37.92 15.56
CA ASN A 518 -2.87 38.92 16.31
C ASN A 518 -4.02 38.23 17.09
N PRO A 519 -4.03 38.25 18.43
CA PRO A 519 -5.08 37.58 19.21
C PRO A 519 -6.47 38.21 19.03
N ASP A 520 -6.56 39.50 18.71
CA ASP A 520 -7.84 40.21 18.53
C ASP A 520 -8.48 39.95 17.16
N LYS A 521 -7.65 39.79 16.12
CA LYS A 521 -8.10 39.59 14.72
C LYS A 521 -8.03 38.14 14.25
N GLY A 522 -7.24 37.30 14.91
CA GLY A 522 -6.97 35.92 14.49
C GLY A 522 -6.21 35.83 13.16
N GLU A 523 -5.48 36.88 12.78
CA GLU A 523 -4.73 36.98 11.52
C GLU A 523 -3.21 36.91 11.78
N ILE A 524 -2.47 36.43 10.79
CA ILE A 524 -1.00 36.34 10.85
C ILE A 524 -0.42 37.74 10.61
N GLU A 525 0.26 38.32 11.62
CA GLU A 525 0.95 39.61 11.51
C GLU A 525 2.33 39.45 10.87
N ASP A 526 3.06 38.42 11.28
CA ASP A 526 4.42 38.15 10.85
C ASP A 526 4.69 36.64 10.79
N TYR A 527 5.62 36.21 9.94
CA TYR A 527 5.98 34.79 9.81
C TYR A 527 7.38 34.55 9.26
N ARG A 528 7.94 33.37 9.57
CA ARG A 528 9.21 32.86 9.03
C ARG A 528 9.02 31.47 8.45
N LEU A 529 9.50 31.25 7.23
CA LEU A 529 9.57 29.95 6.59
C LEU A 529 10.94 29.32 6.83
N LEU A 530 10.97 28.07 7.27
CA LEU A 530 12.19 27.38 7.68
C LEU A 530 12.51 26.24 6.73
N THR A 531 13.63 26.29 6.01
CA THR A 531 14.10 25.20 5.17
C THR A 531 14.73 24.09 6.00
N ASP A 532 14.38 22.85 5.69
CA ASP A 532 15.00 21.64 6.27
C ASP A 532 14.93 21.65 7.80
N ILE A 533 13.69 21.54 8.28
CA ILE A 533 13.36 21.64 9.70
C ILE A 533 13.88 20.48 10.54
N LEU A 534 14.24 20.83 11.78
CA LEU A 534 14.51 19.92 12.88
C LEU A 534 13.21 19.34 13.46
N GLY A 535 13.31 18.29 14.27
CA GLY A 535 12.14 17.75 15.00
C GLY A 535 11.51 18.77 15.94
N ILE A 536 12.33 19.58 16.62
CA ILE A 536 11.87 20.66 17.51
C ILE A 536 11.15 21.79 16.75
N GLU A 537 11.62 22.12 15.54
CA GLU A 537 11.02 23.15 14.67
C GLU A 537 9.69 22.70 14.08
N ASP A 538 9.50 21.39 13.84
CA ASP A 538 8.19 20.83 13.55
C ASP A 538 7.30 20.97 14.79
N TYR A 539 7.69 20.41 15.94
CA TYR A 539 6.87 20.38 17.16
C TYR A 539 6.42 21.78 17.64
N HIS A 540 7.35 22.75 17.70
CA HIS A 540 7.06 24.12 18.09
C HIS A 540 6.61 25.03 16.93
N GLY A 541 6.70 24.55 15.69
CA GLY A 541 6.22 25.23 14.51
C GLY A 541 4.71 25.08 14.27
N ASP A 542 4.28 25.68 13.18
CA ASP A 542 2.89 25.80 12.76
C ASP A 542 2.53 24.97 11.52
N MET A 543 3.55 24.42 10.86
CA MET A 543 3.42 23.68 9.62
C MET A 543 4.59 22.72 9.43
N ASP A 544 4.31 21.54 8.91
CA ASP A 544 5.27 20.57 8.35
C ASP A 544 4.92 20.33 6.87
N PHE A 545 5.61 21.03 5.99
CA PHE A 545 5.36 21.06 4.55
C PHE A 545 6.42 20.27 3.79
N LYS A 546 6.08 19.06 3.36
CA LYS A 546 6.98 18.14 2.66
C LYS A 546 6.76 18.22 1.16
N MET A 547 7.83 18.51 0.42
CA MET A 547 7.80 18.57 -1.04
C MET A 547 8.94 17.76 -1.63
N ALA A 548 8.64 16.98 -2.68
CA ALA A 548 9.63 16.23 -3.44
C ALA A 548 9.46 16.42 -4.95
N GLY A 549 10.54 16.19 -5.69
CA GLY A 549 10.53 16.22 -7.15
C GLY A 549 11.89 16.17 -7.78
N THR A 550 11.93 16.36 -9.09
CA THR A 550 13.17 16.46 -9.88
C THR A 550 13.63 17.92 -9.95
N THR A 551 14.71 18.21 -10.69
CA THR A 551 15.10 19.58 -11.00
C THR A 551 14.06 20.35 -11.82
N LYS A 552 13.23 19.64 -12.60
CA LYS A 552 12.25 20.22 -13.54
C LYS A 552 10.88 20.48 -12.91
N GLY A 553 10.45 19.63 -11.99
CA GLY A 553 9.07 19.64 -11.53
C GLY A 553 8.87 19.04 -10.14
N ILE A 554 7.60 18.99 -9.72
CA ILE A 554 7.14 18.46 -8.45
C ILE A 554 6.55 17.07 -8.70
N THR A 555 6.92 16.09 -7.89
CA THR A 555 6.36 14.72 -7.95
C THR A 555 5.41 14.44 -6.79
N ALA A 556 5.65 15.04 -5.63
CA ALA A 556 4.82 14.84 -4.45
C ALA A 556 4.79 16.07 -3.53
N LEU A 557 3.65 16.25 -2.87
CA LEU A 557 3.48 17.23 -1.80
C LEU A 557 2.66 16.61 -0.65
N GLN A 558 3.00 16.95 0.58
CA GLN A 558 2.18 16.72 1.77
C GLN A 558 2.38 17.89 2.73
N ALA A 559 1.31 18.63 3.01
CA ALA A 559 1.34 19.75 3.96
C ALA A 559 0.45 19.42 5.16
N ASP A 560 1.06 19.34 6.33
CA ASP A 560 0.37 19.24 7.62
C ASP A 560 0.45 20.61 8.31
N ILE A 561 -0.69 21.30 8.43
CA ILE A 561 -0.77 22.67 8.97
C ILE A 561 -1.45 22.58 10.33
N LYS A 562 -0.76 23.03 11.38
CA LYS A 562 -1.22 22.93 12.77
C LYS A 562 -2.07 24.12 13.20
N LEU A 563 -2.00 25.21 12.44
CA LEU A 563 -2.90 26.36 12.57
C LEU A 563 -4.27 26.05 11.98
N PRO A 564 -5.33 26.79 12.36
CA PRO A 564 -6.67 26.68 11.78
C PRO A 564 -6.74 27.25 10.34
N GLY A 565 -5.77 26.88 9.51
CA GLY A 565 -5.57 27.33 8.14
C GLY A 565 -4.48 28.40 8.00
N ILE A 566 -3.83 28.42 6.83
CA ILE A 566 -2.87 29.47 6.43
C ILE A 566 -3.18 30.06 5.06
N PRO A 567 -2.76 31.31 4.77
CA PRO A 567 -3.02 31.95 3.48
C PRO A 567 -2.30 31.26 2.33
N ILE A 568 -2.92 31.28 1.15
CA ILE A 568 -2.35 30.76 -0.11
C ILE A 568 -0.96 31.36 -0.39
N LYS A 569 -0.76 32.65 -0.04
CA LYS A 569 0.52 33.36 -0.22
C LYS A 569 1.69 32.61 0.47
N ILE A 570 1.51 32.22 1.73
CA ILE A 570 2.54 31.53 2.51
C ILE A 570 2.87 30.18 1.88
N VAL A 571 1.85 29.45 1.41
CA VAL A 571 2.04 28.16 0.73
C VAL A 571 2.83 28.32 -0.58
N VAL A 572 2.55 29.34 -1.38
CA VAL A 572 3.28 29.60 -2.64
C VAL A 572 4.75 29.96 -2.37
N GLU A 573 5.02 30.78 -1.35
CA GLU A 573 6.38 31.11 -0.92
C GLU A 573 7.13 29.88 -0.40
N ALA A 574 6.45 29.02 0.37
CA ALA A 574 7.01 27.76 0.86
C ALA A 574 7.39 26.81 -0.29
N ILE A 575 6.55 26.71 -1.34
CA ILE A 575 6.85 25.93 -2.54
C ILE A 575 8.09 26.47 -3.25
N GLN A 576 8.20 27.78 -3.40
CA GLN A 576 9.36 28.42 -4.03
C GLN A 576 10.65 28.13 -3.24
N GLN A 577 10.62 28.33 -1.91
CA GLN A 577 11.74 28.06 -1.03
C GLN A 577 12.14 26.57 -1.05
N ALA A 578 11.15 25.67 -1.01
CA ALA A 578 11.38 24.23 -1.15
C ALA A 578 11.99 23.86 -2.50
N SER A 579 11.62 24.55 -3.59
CA SER A 579 12.18 24.26 -4.91
C SER A 579 13.65 24.63 -5.02
N MET A 580 14.09 25.70 -4.33
CA MET A 580 15.52 26.07 -4.27
C MET A 580 16.31 25.02 -3.48
N ALA A 581 15.84 24.70 -2.27
CA ALA A 581 16.47 23.70 -1.41
C ALA A 581 16.55 22.31 -2.08
N LYS A 582 15.48 21.89 -2.75
CA LYS A 582 15.46 20.63 -3.53
C LYS A 582 16.55 20.57 -4.59
N LYS A 583 16.79 21.68 -5.33
CA LYS A 583 17.85 21.74 -6.35
C LYS A 583 19.24 21.61 -5.74
N GLU A 584 19.47 22.23 -4.59
CA GLU A 584 20.73 22.13 -3.85
C GLU A 584 20.98 20.70 -3.33
N ILE A 585 19.96 20.04 -2.77
CA ILE A 585 20.05 18.63 -2.36
C ILE A 585 20.39 17.73 -3.57
N LEU A 586 19.72 17.93 -4.70
CA LEU A 586 20.00 17.19 -5.94
C LEU A 586 21.44 17.40 -6.42
N GLN A 587 21.97 18.63 -6.33
CA GLN A 587 23.36 18.91 -6.68
C GLN A 587 24.34 18.13 -5.80
N ILE A 588 24.06 17.99 -4.49
CA ILE A 588 24.89 17.21 -3.57
C ILE A 588 24.78 15.71 -3.89
N MET A 589 23.56 15.19 -4.07
CA MET A 589 23.33 13.79 -4.44
C MET A 589 24.05 13.39 -5.74
N ASN A 590 23.99 14.26 -6.75
CA ASN A 590 24.62 14.03 -8.05
C ASN A 590 26.15 13.97 -7.99
N LYS A 591 26.80 14.47 -6.91
CA LYS A 591 28.24 14.29 -6.70
C LYS A 591 28.59 12.84 -6.33
N THR A 592 27.66 12.10 -5.72
CA THR A 592 27.83 10.69 -5.37
C THR A 592 27.47 9.78 -6.54
N ILE A 593 26.27 9.96 -7.12
CA ILE A 593 25.82 9.23 -8.31
C ILE A 593 24.89 10.12 -9.13
N SER A 594 25.26 10.41 -10.37
CA SER A 594 24.54 11.35 -11.25
C SER A 594 23.67 10.67 -12.32
N LYS A 595 23.88 9.38 -12.54
CA LYS A 595 23.13 8.55 -13.48
C LYS A 595 23.03 7.11 -12.97
N PRO A 596 21.98 6.37 -13.35
CA PRO A 596 21.90 4.94 -13.07
C PRO A 596 23.15 4.18 -13.53
N ARG A 597 23.53 3.12 -12.82
CA ARG A 597 24.56 2.20 -13.30
C ARG A 597 24.16 1.64 -14.67
N ALA A 598 25.14 1.45 -15.54
CA ALA A 598 24.91 0.99 -16.92
C ALA A 598 24.33 -0.43 -16.98
N SER A 599 24.65 -1.26 -15.98
CA SER A 599 24.08 -2.58 -15.79
C SER A 599 23.67 -2.77 -14.33
N ARG A 600 22.76 -3.72 -14.11
CA ARG A 600 22.48 -4.27 -12.77
C ARG A 600 23.76 -4.91 -12.22
N LYS A 601 23.84 -5.05 -10.89
CA LYS A 601 24.95 -5.73 -10.22
C LYS A 601 24.98 -7.23 -10.56
N GLU A 602 26.14 -7.86 -10.39
CA GLU A 602 26.36 -9.29 -10.69
C GLU A 602 25.46 -10.23 -9.88
N ASN A 603 25.05 -9.80 -8.68
CA ASN A 603 24.14 -10.52 -7.81
C ASN A 603 22.66 -10.38 -8.20
N GLY A 604 22.34 -9.61 -9.24
CA GLY A 604 20.97 -9.32 -9.65
C GLY A 604 20.23 -10.56 -10.15
N PRO A 605 18.89 -10.51 -10.18
CA PRO A 605 18.11 -11.63 -10.65
C PRO A 605 18.27 -11.83 -12.15
N VAL A 606 18.05 -13.08 -12.57
CA VAL A 606 18.14 -13.52 -13.96
C VAL A 606 16.81 -14.12 -14.39
N VAL A 607 16.41 -13.84 -15.62
CA VAL A 607 15.23 -14.45 -16.26
C VAL A 607 15.70 -15.28 -17.43
N GLU A 608 15.31 -16.54 -17.46
CA GLU A 608 15.61 -17.46 -18.54
C GLU A 608 14.36 -18.21 -18.98
N THR A 609 14.25 -18.47 -20.26
CA THR A 609 13.17 -19.27 -20.83
C THR A 609 13.65 -20.68 -21.08
N VAL A 610 12.90 -21.67 -20.58
CA VAL A 610 13.15 -23.09 -20.82
C VAL A 610 12.05 -23.63 -21.73
N GLN A 611 12.48 -24.32 -22.80
CA GLN A 611 11.61 -25.04 -23.70
C GLN A 611 11.44 -26.48 -23.23
N VAL A 612 10.21 -26.88 -22.95
CA VAL A 612 9.83 -28.20 -22.46
C VAL A 612 8.86 -28.82 -23.47
N PRO A 613 9.29 -29.85 -24.22
CA PRO A 613 8.42 -30.51 -25.20
C PRO A 613 7.12 -31.03 -24.56
N LEU A 614 6.02 -30.99 -25.31
CA LEU A 614 4.70 -31.48 -24.85
C LEU A 614 4.75 -32.89 -24.22
N SER A 615 5.57 -33.79 -24.78
CA SER A 615 5.75 -35.16 -24.28
C SER A 615 6.33 -35.23 -22.86
N LYS A 616 7.17 -34.25 -22.48
CA LYS A 616 7.84 -34.19 -21.17
C LYS A 616 7.14 -33.25 -20.20
N ARG A 617 6.22 -32.40 -20.66
CA ARG A 617 5.52 -31.41 -19.82
C ARG A 617 4.84 -32.02 -18.60
N ALA A 618 4.17 -33.17 -18.74
CA ALA A 618 3.50 -33.82 -17.62
C ALA A 618 4.49 -34.27 -16.52
N LYS A 619 5.67 -34.78 -16.91
CA LYS A 619 6.77 -35.14 -15.99
C LYS A 619 7.41 -33.89 -15.38
N PHE A 620 7.63 -32.85 -16.19
CA PHE A 620 8.21 -31.57 -15.76
C PHE A 620 7.34 -30.86 -14.70
N VAL A 621 6.05 -30.71 -14.97
CA VAL A 621 5.10 -30.05 -14.05
C VAL A 621 4.83 -30.93 -12.82
N GLY A 622 4.76 -32.25 -13.03
CA GLY A 622 4.39 -33.23 -12.01
C GLY A 622 2.88 -33.20 -11.67
N PRO A 623 2.39 -34.20 -10.93
CA PRO A 623 0.98 -34.29 -10.57
C PRO A 623 0.55 -33.08 -9.74
N GLY A 624 -0.45 -32.33 -10.22
CA GLY A 624 -0.96 -31.12 -9.56
C GLY A 624 0.06 -29.97 -9.43
N GLY A 625 1.11 -29.95 -10.26
CA GLY A 625 2.19 -28.96 -10.20
C GLY A 625 3.22 -29.21 -9.09
N TYR A 626 3.30 -30.45 -8.58
CA TYR A 626 4.16 -30.79 -7.45
C TYR A 626 5.65 -30.47 -7.70
N HIS A 627 6.20 -30.82 -8.87
CA HIS A 627 7.61 -30.58 -9.17
C HIS A 627 7.93 -29.08 -9.27
N LEU A 628 7.03 -28.28 -9.86
CA LEU A 628 7.20 -26.83 -9.89
C LEU A 628 7.22 -26.24 -8.48
N LYS A 629 6.27 -26.64 -7.62
CA LYS A 629 6.23 -26.17 -6.22
C LYS A 629 7.47 -26.59 -5.44
N LYS A 630 7.97 -27.81 -5.66
CA LYS A 630 9.19 -28.32 -5.04
C LYS A 630 10.41 -27.52 -5.50
N LEU A 631 10.56 -27.30 -6.81
CA LEU A 631 11.61 -26.47 -7.39
C LEU A 631 11.63 -25.06 -6.78
N GLN A 632 10.46 -24.40 -6.74
CA GLN A 632 10.32 -23.06 -6.16
C GLN A 632 10.69 -23.03 -4.67
N ALA A 633 10.32 -24.07 -3.91
CA ALA A 633 10.60 -24.16 -2.48
C ALA A 633 12.07 -24.45 -2.15
N GLU A 634 12.75 -25.27 -2.96
CA GLU A 634 14.15 -25.66 -2.72
C GLU A 634 15.15 -24.61 -3.23
N THR A 635 14.87 -24.00 -4.39
CA THR A 635 15.81 -23.06 -5.05
C THR A 635 15.42 -21.58 -4.89
N GLY A 636 14.18 -21.29 -4.48
CA GLY A 636 13.66 -19.93 -4.38
C GLY A 636 13.35 -19.26 -5.72
N VAL A 637 13.45 -19.97 -6.85
CA VAL A 637 13.06 -19.44 -8.17
C VAL A 637 11.54 -19.33 -8.30
N THR A 638 11.08 -18.51 -9.23
CA THR A 638 9.67 -18.44 -9.64
C THR A 638 9.55 -18.91 -11.08
N ILE A 639 8.67 -19.89 -11.33
CA ILE A 639 8.43 -20.42 -12.66
C ILE A 639 6.99 -20.13 -13.08
N SER A 640 6.83 -19.54 -14.26
CA SER A 640 5.54 -19.27 -14.88
C SER A 640 5.48 -19.85 -16.28
N GLN A 641 4.32 -20.38 -16.64
CA GLN A 641 4.09 -20.93 -17.96
C GLN A 641 3.72 -19.79 -18.91
N VAL A 642 4.46 -19.63 -20.02
CA VAL A 642 4.23 -18.58 -21.03
C VAL A 642 3.32 -19.11 -22.14
N ASP A 643 3.64 -20.29 -22.66
CA ASP A 643 2.83 -21.01 -23.66
C ASP A 643 2.88 -22.53 -23.40
N GLU A 644 2.40 -23.37 -24.31
CA GLU A 644 2.33 -24.82 -24.09
C GLU A 644 3.68 -25.51 -23.87
N GLU A 645 4.78 -24.98 -24.42
CA GLU A 645 6.12 -25.56 -24.35
C GLU A 645 7.14 -24.63 -23.65
N THR A 646 6.85 -23.33 -23.57
CA THR A 646 7.74 -22.32 -22.99
C THR A 646 7.39 -22.02 -21.53
N PHE A 647 8.38 -22.16 -20.66
CA PHE A 647 8.33 -21.72 -19.27
C PHE A 647 9.35 -20.60 -19.03
N SER A 648 8.94 -19.55 -18.32
CA SER A 648 9.81 -18.48 -17.85
C SER A 648 10.26 -18.79 -16.42
N ILE A 649 11.55 -18.70 -16.17
CA ILE A 649 12.16 -18.93 -14.85
C ILE A 649 12.81 -17.62 -14.42
N PHE A 650 12.29 -17.06 -13.34
CA PHE A 650 12.92 -15.97 -12.60
C PHE A 650 13.74 -16.57 -11.46
N ALA A 651 15.04 -16.30 -11.41
CA ALA A 651 15.88 -16.63 -10.27
C ALA A 651 16.35 -15.36 -9.54
N PRO A 652 16.26 -15.30 -8.19
CA PRO A 652 16.70 -14.14 -7.42
C PRO A 652 18.19 -13.83 -7.56
N THR A 653 19.00 -14.86 -7.80
CA THR A 653 20.46 -14.76 -8.00
C THR A 653 20.92 -15.75 -9.07
N PRO A 654 22.10 -15.55 -9.68
CA PRO A 654 22.68 -16.53 -10.60
C PRO A 654 22.91 -17.92 -9.99
N SER A 655 23.21 -18.00 -8.69
CA SER A 655 23.36 -19.28 -7.97
C SER A 655 22.04 -20.06 -7.93
N ALA A 656 20.94 -19.38 -7.61
CA ALA A 656 19.60 -19.99 -7.61
C ALA A 656 19.20 -20.47 -9.02
N MET A 657 19.62 -19.76 -10.07
CA MET A 657 19.39 -20.21 -11.45
C MET A 657 20.17 -21.47 -11.78
N HIS A 658 21.41 -21.60 -11.29
CA HIS A 658 22.23 -22.79 -11.49
C HIS A 658 21.59 -24.02 -10.85
N GLU A 659 21.19 -23.92 -9.58
CA GLU A 659 20.49 -24.98 -8.86
C GLU A 659 19.18 -25.37 -9.55
N ALA A 660 18.41 -24.38 -10.03
CA ALA A 660 17.19 -24.62 -10.77
C ALA A 660 17.45 -25.37 -12.09
N ARG A 661 18.49 -25.02 -12.84
CA ARG A 661 18.89 -25.73 -14.06
C ARG A 661 19.28 -27.17 -13.77
N GLU A 662 20.03 -27.43 -12.71
CA GLU A 662 20.41 -28.80 -12.33
C GLU A 662 19.17 -29.63 -11.99
N PHE A 663 18.27 -29.08 -11.20
CA PHE A 663 17.00 -29.74 -10.83
C PHE A 663 16.12 -30.03 -12.05
N ILE A 664 15.99 -29.07 -12.97
CA ILE A 664 15.24 -29.24 -14.22
C ILE A 664 15.90 -30.30 -15.09
N THR A 665 17.23 -30.27 -15.21
CA THR A 665 17.99 -31.24 -15.98
C THR A 665 17.80 -32.65 -15.42
N GLU A 666 17.73 -32.81 -14.11
CA GLU A 666 17.45 -34.09 -13.46
C GLU A 666 16.04 -34.60 -13.75
N ILE A 667 15.02 -33.75 -13.68
CA ILE A 667 13.62 -34.13 -13.97
C ILE A 667 13.43 -34.46 -15.46
N CYS A 668 14.05 -33.67 -16.33
CA CYS A 668 14.00 -33.84 -17.78
C CYS A 668 15.01 -34.85 -18.31
N LYS A 669 15.86 -35.41 -17.45
CA LYS A 669 16.81 -36.46 -17.79
C LYS A 669 16.03 -37.62 -18.38
N ASP A 670 16.39 -37.96 -19.61
CA ASP A 670 15.83 -39.12 -20.27
C ASP A 670 16.18 -40.34 -19.42
N ASP A 671 15.15 -41.02 -18.90
CA ASP A 671 15.25 -42.43 -18.58
C ASP A 671 15.63 -43.06 -19.92
N GLN A 672 16.93 -43.33 -20.13
CA GLN A 672 17.49 -43.71 -21.43
C GLN A 672 16.45 -44.47 -22.24
N GLU A 673 15.89 -43.83 -23.27
CA GLU A 673 15.29 -44.59 -24.35
C GLU A 673 16.46 -45.33 -24.96
N GLN A 674 16.73 -46.52 -24.43
CA GLN A 674 17.58 -47.51 -25.07
C GLN A 674 16.85 -47.80 -26.37
N GLN A 675 17.22 -47.08 -27.43
CA GLN A 675 16.62 -47.21 -28.75
C GLN A 675 16.86 -48.65 -29.19
N LEU A 676 15.82 -49.47 -29.05
CA LEU A 676 15.89 -50.86 -29.47
C LEU A 676 15.94 -50.89 -30.99
N GLU A 677 17.01 -51.43 -31.56
CA GLU A 677 17.16 -51.54 -33.00
C GLU A 677 16.27 -52.66 -33.54
N PHE A 678 15.48 -52.36 -34.57
CA PHE A 678 14.63 -53.37 -35.21
C PHE A 678 15.51 -54.51 -35.74
N GLY A 679 15.18 -55.73 -35.32
CA GLY A 679 15.89 -56.95 -35.70
C GLY A 679 17.10 -57.29 -34.81
N ALA A 680 17.46 -56.46 -33.83
CA ALA A 680 18.49 -56.83 -32.86
C ALA A 680 17.99 -57.87 -31.85
N VAL A 681 18.94 -58.63 -31.29
CA VAL A 681 18.68 -59.66 -30.28
C VAL A 681 19.07 -59.12 -28.91
N TYR A 682 18.16 -59.21 -27.96
CA TYR A 682 18.34 -58.72 -26.60
C TYR A 682 18.17 -59.87 -25.61
N THR A 683 18.91 -59.83 -24.52
CA THR A 683 18.67 -60.68 -23.35
C THR A 683 17.53 -60.08 -22.54
N ALA A 684 16.54 -60.90 -22.21
CA ALA A 684 15.34 -60.49 -21.50
C ALA A 684 15.16 -61.36 -20.25
N THR A 685 14.90 -60.74 -19.11
CA THR A 685 14.64 -61.44 -17.86
C THR A 685 13.15 -61.71 -17.70
N ILE A 686 12.77 -62.95 -17.40
CA ILE A 686 11.37 -63.32 -17.14
C ILE A 686 10.96 -62.77 -15.77
N THR A 687 9.94 -61.90 -15.74
CA THR A 687 9.42 -61.32 -14.50
C THR A 687 8.20 -62.07 -13.97
N GLU A 688 7.39 -62.64 -14.86
CA GLU A 688 6.13 -63.30 -14.51
C GLU A 688 5.77 -64.32 -15.59
N ILE A 689 5.15 -65.44 -15.21
CA ILE A 689 4.65 -66.47 -16.15
C ILE A 689 3.13 -66.48 -16.08
N ARG A 690 2.46 -66.41 -17.23
CA ARG A 690 1.00 -66.43 -17.38
C ARG A 690 0.57 -67.54 -18.33
N ASP A 691 -0.71 -67.90 -18.29
CA ASP A 691 -1.26 -68.94 -19.19
C ASP A 691 -1.05 -68.63 -20.67
N THR A 692 -1.06 -67.35 -21.05
CA THR A 692 -0.95 -66.87 -22.43
C THR A 692 0.49 -66.61 -22.89
N GLY A 693 1.47 -66.61 -21.99
CA GLY A 693 2.86 -66.26 -22.31
C GLY A 693 3.69 -65.89 -21.08
N VAL A 694 4.92 -65.42 -21.31
CA VAL A 694 5.82 -64.95 -20.25
C VAL A 694 6.00 -63.44 -20.36
N MET A 695 5.95 -62.75 -19.23
CA MET A 695 6.28 -61.33 -19.14
C MET A 695 7.78 -61.18 -19.02
N VAL A 696 8.39 -60.38 -19.90
CA VAL A 696 9.83 -60.18 -19.95
C VAL A 696 10.19 -58.71 -19.90
N LYS A 697 11.33 -58.40 -19.27
CA LYS A 697 11.96 -57.08 -19.31
C LYS A 697 13.30 -57.18 -20.04
N LEU A 698 13.53 -56.29 -21.00
CA LEU A 698 14.84 -56.17 -21.66
C LEU A 698 15.84 -55.42 -20.78
N TYR A 699 15.37 -54.42 -20.06
CA TYR A 699 16.15 -53.67 -19.09
C TYR A 699 15.34 -53.47 -17.81
N PRO A 700 15.98 -53.35 -16.63
CA PRO A 700 15.29 -53.27 -15.33
C PRO A 700 14.23 -52.17 -15.27
N ASN A 701 14.52 -51.04 -15.93
CA ASN A 701 13.73 -49.81 -15.92
C ASN A 701 12.60 -49.80 -16.97
N MET A 702 12.51 -50.82 -17.83
CA MET A 702 11.45 -50.92 -18.84
C MET A 702 10.19 -51.59 -18.27
N THR A 703 9.03 -51.24 -18.85
CA THR A 703 7.78 -51.95 -18.61
C THR A 703 7.89 -53.38 -19.12
N ALA A 704 7.38 -54.36 -18.36
CA ALA A 704 7.38 -55.76 -18.78
C ALA A 704 6.47 -55.95 -20.00
N VAL A 705 6.96 -56.71 -20.99
CA VAL A 705 6.28 -56.98 -22.26
C VAL A 705 5.88 -58.46 -22.31
N LEU A 706 4.66 -58.74 -22.76
CA LEU A 706 4.19 -60.12 -22.91
C LEU A 706 4.80 -60.78 -24.16
N LEU A 707 5.56 -61.85 -23.95
CA LEU A 707 5.99 -62.76 -25.00
C LEU A 707 5.00 -63.94 -25.07
N HIS A 708 4.11 -63.89 -26.06
CA HIS A 708 3.02 -64.85 -26.23
C HIS A 708 3.52 -66.28 -26.52
N ASN A 709 2.76 -67.31 -26.13
CA ASN A 709 3.11 -68.72 -26.31
C ASN A 709 3.50 -69.09 -27.75
N THR A 710 2.90 -68.45 -28.75
CA THR A 710 3.18 -68.67 -30.18
C THR A 710 4.55 -68.16 -30.62
N GLN A 711 5.18 -67.31 -29.81
CA GLN A 711 6.48 -66.68 -30.07
C GLN A 711 7.61 -67.25 -29.19
N LEU A 712 7.30 -68.24 -28.33
CA LEU A 712 8.26 -68.84 -27.39
C LEU A 712 9.08 -69.99 -27.98
N ASP A 713 8.45 -70.81 -28.82
CA ASP A 713 9.05 -72.01 -29.42
C ASP A 713 8.36 -72.34 -30.75
N GLN A 714 8.96 -73.22 -31.55
CA GLN A 714 8.37 -73.75 -32.78
C GLN A 714 7.21 -74.70 -32.50
N ARG A 715 7.28 -75.48 -31.41
CA ARG A 715 6.21 -76.41 -31.04
C ARG A 715 4.99 -75.64 -30.55
N LYS A 716 3.79 -76.15 -30.86
CA LYS A 716 2.55 -75.55 -30.37
C LYS A 716 2.40 -75.88 -28.89
N ILE A 717 2.62 -74.89 -28.05
CA ILE A 717 2.61 -75.05 -26.59
C ILE A 717 1.38 -74.36 -26.01
N LYS A 718 0.71 -75.06 -25.09
CA LYS A 718 -0.47 -74.51 -24.37
C LYS A 718 -0.07 -73.68 -23.15
N HIS A 719 1.06 -73.95 -22.52
CA HIS A 719 1.53 -73.24 -21.32
C HIS A 719 3.07 -73.12 -21.27
N PRO A 720 3.66 -71.96 -20.89
CA PRO A 720 5.12 -71.75 -20.89
C PRO A 720 5.94 -72.76 -20.07
N THR A 721 5.36 -73.34 -19.01
CA THR A 721 6.04 -74.34 -18.15
C THR A 721 6.50 -75.58 -18.91
N ALA A 722 5.88 -75.90 -20.06
CA ALA A 722 6.32 -77.02 -20.91
C ALA A 722 7.74 -76.83 -21.49
N LEU A 723 8.30 -75.61 -21.41
CA LEU A 723 9.66 -75.27 -21.84
C LEU A 723 10.68 -75.20 -20.70
N GLY A 724 10.28 -75.52 -19.46
CA GLY A 724 11.14 -75.40 -18.29
C GLY A 724 11.58 -73.96 -18.01
N LEU A 725 10.75 -72.98 -18.35
CA LEU A 725 11.03 -71.56 -18.09
C LEU A 725 10.63 -71.19 -16.66
N GLU A 726 11.52 -70.51 -15.94
CA GLU A 726 11.33 -70.07 -14.56
C GLU A 726 11.38 -68.54 -14.43
N VAL A 727 10.73 -68.00 -13.39
CA VAL A 727 10.79 -66.57 -13.08
C VAL A 727 12.22 -66.21 -12.65
N GLY A 728 12.75 -65.13 -13.20
CA GLY A 728 14.14 -64.70 -13.00
C GLY A 728 15.12 -65.24 -14.05
N GLN A 729 14.72 -66.19 -14.89
CA GLN A 729 15.58 -66.73 -15.95
C GLN A 729 15.76 -65.71 -17.09
N GLU A 730 16.98 -65.64 -17.62
CA GLU A 730 17.31 -64.84 -18.80
C GLU A 730 17.11 -65.64 -20.10
N ILE A 731 16.41 -65.04 -21.06
CA ILE A 731 16.15 -65.61 -22.38
C ILE A 731 16.52 -64.62 -23.48
N GLN A 732 17.01 -65.10 -24.62
CA GLN A 732 17.26 -64.25 -25.77
C GLN A 732 15.99 -64.09 -26.62
N VAL A 733 15.71 -62.85 -27.04
CA VAL A 733 14.56 -62.49 -27.86
C VAL A 733 14.97 -61.51 -28.94
N LYS A 734 14.37 -61.63 -30.13
CA LYS A 734 14.55 -60.68 -31.23
C LYS A 734 13.47 -59.61 -31.19
N TYR A 735 13.86 -58.35 -31.32
CA TYR A 735 12.95 -57.21 -31.34
C TYR A 735 12.46 -56.90 -32.76
N PHE A 736 11.16 -56.67 -32.92
CA PHE A 736 10.51 -56.38 -34.21
C PHE A 736 9.77 -55.03 -34.19
N GLY A 737 10.27 -54.06 -33.43
CA GLY A 737 9.62 -52.75 -33.33
C GLY A 737 8.39 -52.77 -32.42
N ARG A 738 7.64 -51.67 -32.46
CA ARG A 738 6.34 -51.53 -31.79
C ARG A 738 5.21 -51.74 -32.78
N ASP A 739 4.10 -52.32 -32.33
CA ASP A 739 2.90 -52.40 -33.15
C ASP A 739 2.38 -50.98 -33.44
N PRO A 740 2.10 -50.63 -34.71
CA PRO A 740 1.58 -49.32 -35.07
C PRO A 740 0.22 -48.98 -34.43
N ALA A 741 -0.58 -49.98 -34.05
CA ALA A 741 -1.94 -49.77 -33.54
C ALA A 741 -2.02 -49.67 -32.01
N ASP A 742 -1.21 -50.45 -31.26
CA ASP A 742 -1.27 -50.51 -29.79
C ASP A 742 0.02 -50.04 -29.08
N GLY A 743 1.06 -49.73 -29.84
CA GLY A 743 2.34 -49.23 -29.33
C GLY A 743 3.16 -50.26 -28.53
N ARG A 744 2.71 -51.53 -28.45
CA ARG A 744 3.40 -52.57 -27.68
C ARG A 744 4.59 -53.13 -28.44
N MET A 745 5.64 -53.48 -27.71
CA MET A 745 6.84 -54.07 -28.28
C MET A 745 6.57 -55.49 -28.79
N ARG A 746 7.03 -55.77 -30.00
CA ARG A 746 6.94 -57.10 -30.63
C ARG A 746 8.25 -57.85 -30.42
N LEU A 747 8.20 -58.91 -29.64
CA LEU A 747 9.34 -59.76 -29.32
C LEU A 747 9.11 -61.20 -29.81
N SER A 748 10.15 -61.90 -30.23
CA SER A 748 10.07 -63.34 -30.54
C SER A 748 11.35 -64.09 -30.17
N ARG A 749 11.19 -65.21 -29.46
CA ARG A 749 12.25 -66.19 -29.19
C ARG A 749 12.29 -67.27 -30.27
N LYS A 750 11.11 -67.63 -30.82
CA LYS A 750 10.94 -68.65 -31.86
C LYS A 750 11.85 -68.43 -33.07
N VAL A 751 12.01 -67.19 -33.52
CA VAL A 751 12.82 -66.82 -34.69
C VAL A 751 14.31 -67.11 -34.49
N LEU A 752 14.78 -67.21 -33.25
CA LEU A 752 16.17 -67.53 -32.93
C LEU A 752 16.48 -69.04 -32.94
N GLN A 753 15.44 -69.88 -32.99
CA GLN A 753 15.57 -71.35 -32.88
C GLN A 753 15.52 -72.07 -34.24
N SER A 754 15.41 -71.35 -35.36
CA SER A 754 15.41 -71.93 -36.71
C SER A 754 16.83 -72.03 -37.29
N PRO A 755 17.23 -73.16 -37.92
CA PRO A 755 18.40 -73.17 -38.79
C PRO A 755 18.16 -72.23 -39.99
N ALA A 756 19.19 -71.51 -40.43
CA ALA A 756 19.13 -70.56 -41.53
C ALA A 756 18.48 -71.21 -42.76
N THR A 757 17.25 -70.80 -43.08
CA THR A 757 16.55 -71.26 -44.27
C THR A 757 16.97 -70.37 -45.43
N THR A 758 17.62 -70.97 -46.43
CA THR A 758 17.94 -70.35 -47.72
C THR A 758 16.65 -69.81 -48.34
N VAL A 759 16.56 -68.50 -48.53
CA VAL A 759 15.46 -67.88 -49.27
C VAL A 759 15.60 -68.28 -50.74
N VAL A 760 14.84 -69.27 -51.18
CA VAL A 760 14.59 -69.50 -52.62
C VAL A 760 13.57 -68.45 -53.06
N LYS A 761 14.02 -67.50 -53.87
CA LYS A 761 13.13 -66.63 -54.66
C LYS A 761 12.84 -67.33 -55.99
N THR A 762 11.58 -67.61 -56.28
CA THR A 762 11.08 -67.80 -57.64
C THR A 762 10.35 -66.53 -58.05
N LEU A 763 10.88 -65.86 -59.08
CA LEU A 763 10.20 -64.83 -59.86
C LEU A 763 9.76 -65.44 -61.18
N ASN A 764 8.56 -65.05 -61.62
CA ASN A 764 7.93 -65.09 -62.95
C ASN A 764 6.50 -65.68 -62.84
N ASP A 765 5.45 -65.14 -63.46
CA ASP A 765 5.39 -64.07 -64.46
C ASP A 765 3.99 -63.40 -64.47
N ARG A 766 3.96 -62.26 -65.14
CA ARG A 766 2.86 -61.36 -65.50
C ARG A 766 1.43 -61.95 -65.58
N SER A 767 0.47 -61.16 -65.07
CA SER A 767 -0.77 -60.88 -65.81
C SER A 767 -1.09 -59.38 -65.76
N SER A 768 -1.19 -58.83 -66.96
CA SER A 768 -1.58 -57.48 -67.36
C SER A 768 -3.06 -57.19 -67.07
N ILE A 769 -3.39 -55.91 -66.84
CA ILE A 769 -4.48 -55.14 -67.49
C ILE A 769 -4.18 -53.64 -67.27
N VAL A 770 -4.74 -52.81 -68.16
CA VAL A 770 -4.17 -51.63 -68.82
C VAL A 770 -5.00 -50.36 -68.52
N MET A 771 -4.30 -49.21 -68.52
CA MET A 771 -4.67 -47.81 -68.83
C MET A 771 -5.81 -47.07 -68.08
N GLY A 772 -5.45 -45.84 -67.67
CA GLY A 772 -6.34 -44.70 -67.49
C GLY A 772 -5.51 -43.41 -67.31
N ASP A 773 -5.34 -42.66 -68.38
CA ASP A 773 -4.70 -41.33 -68.42
C ASP A 773 -5.36 -40.31 -67.48
N SER A 774 -4.56 -39.39 -66.93
CA SER A 774 -4.99 -38.00 -66.69
C SER A 774 -3.79 -37.04 -66.58
N ILE A 775 -3.50 -36.42 -67.73
CA ILE A 775 -3.22 -34.99 -67.97
C ILE A 775 -2.54 -34.19 -66.85
N SER A 776 -1.36 -33.68 -67.18
CA SER A 776 -0.73 -32.49 -66.60
C SER A 776 -1.53 -31.22 -66.89
N GLN A 777 -1.76 -30.38 -65.88
CA GLN A 777 -1.87 -28.94 -66.07
C GLN A 777 -1.04 -28.18 -65.05
N SER A 778 0.03 -27.58 -65.56
CA SER A 778 0.62 -26.34 -65.07
C SER A 778 -0.37 -25.19 -65.20
N SER A 779 -0.46 -24.31 -64.20
CA SER A 779 -0.61 -22.88 -64.46
C SER A 779 -0.09 -22.04 -63.29
N SER A 780 0.93 -21.26 -63.62
CA SER A 780 1.28 -19.99 -62.99
C SER A 780 0.21 -18.93 -63.30
N ASN A 781 -0.23 -18.13 -62.32
CA ASN A 781 -0.04 -16.66 -62.29
C ASN A 781 -0.98 -15.91 -61.30
N SER A 782 -0.31 -15.08 -60.47
CA SER A 782 -0.57 -13.66 -60.13
C SER A 782 -1.81 -13.19 -59.34
N SER A 783 -1.54 -12.12 -58.53
CA SER A 783 -2.43 -11.18 -57.82
C SER A 783 -3.17 -11.76 -56.60
N GLN A 784 -3.01 -11.28 -55.36
CA GLN A 784 -2.80 -9.94 -54.79
C GLN A 784 -1.95 -9.98 -53.51
#